data_AF-Q2MFC8-F1
#
_entry.id   AF-Q2MFC8-F1
#
_cell.length_a   1.000
_cell.length_b   1.000
_cell.length_c   1.000
_cell.angle_alpha   90.00
_cell.angle_beta   90.00
_cell.angle_gamma   90.00
#
_symmetry.space_group_name_H-M   'P 1'
#
loop_
_entity.id
_entity.type
_entity.pdbx_description
1 polymer ?
#
loop_
_entity_poly.entity_id
_entity_poly.type
_entity_poly.pdbx_seq_one_letter_code
_entity_poly.pdbx_strand_id
1 'polypeptide(L)'
;MDSPAIVGTAGGTARELPEETLEYGAKCARLLRLHRDPEFTEVALPVYPLDPADAREFLAATDTDGLSPKGLAVGYAAFLRERRPGLAARLREVCGDAPWIVRSSGAEDQQDNVNAGGYESLVCPRPDDLYATVAAVVFSGYGEHAVAQQRLADPGYHPSPIAAFAQPLVGDVDDGGAAVSPPVSPAETPLIGEADVAALGGLLTRLHHGFGMSRLDSEWVLETDAGTVSVTGLTELTPDGRLIGQLSLGFGFASAQRLGDSDNSLAWLTGLPGTTLWRGALLRHVETVWTHLVQVRPAAAFDPEPSLDVLTDACRDRWRGTCATAPVDILVPPRRVRASSFLTSVRLEEAWSRYLRLEPEQRQRLGHVLVERGGAAEHAAVMFRQEGLAVLRGRPEDIPETASYALADPWTQECYFGAGRPPAVETEQRRMSALPQGCRLLFAPADAADAAAGARADGTAPGPAAMPGASRLYRLPHLPPRVRDQIVLDSLLPTPDVFVRRGAEVASPAFTGRVAEALLDGGLPAERVAELLPETARAYVRGLSAARAAGAADVRTAVAVARLEAAGTVSDSALEAVLPLALALAGEGAPGTEAALALLDAVASLASSLHDLDVYTASERDEVLTRTVAALPLDDPARTVVLCRFAARSSAPPAETYRLVALAAGDEDFATRYLAAERARVDLSAADPMDAGRRGQALNDAYRAYVGAGVWGDGGDAVLLDLTRSDLIESYDSTLKRLLLELVDRPEPGPYRAYLDVLEQWLDLVGVFGLTDRERRAVAGFGAWVAAWREAPVPDGFALEEELTWGRLLELAADGVPVGADDGPNNPHQLHNALHQWLLARMPRYPADRAPSGVRELQRLSDRFGPGGNKLLRFTRAAVELDVPLGIHKASLVFRPDRVEGEWTEPPDVTEGEAGRLTGLTVLLDRCGTWFPELEFRCDRVLLAGTWTLQVEARPSAGAERFTLARMRLALGVFRTLFDGSYDFSYVPTAEVADLPEAFREPGWAEVFRALVDYRLAYDDAELFETLETLPLGTAIGMLCTDERIRAEVLAASAEGPEGALARLDAAWRRLAGTEDPAAWIAGHNLVQQLALLVAARFPDAAVAAFAAPQAAGWADVLGAALLPRADVRGAVVRAFARRPGGDGPLLRRAPWLVVSEANAADVARRLAAQPRAYRRCKQFLAHRYAEVLAEAGLLSGLVQDLEVVPYGDGPRREELLAEAVATAGGRIRRDIRTRPGMETA
;
A
#
# COMPACT_ATOMS: atom_id res chain seq x y z
N MET A 1 -5.37 53.74 0.02
CA MET A 1 -5.13 55.06 0.62
C MET A 1 -4.03 54.89 1.64
N ASP A 2 -2.84 55.36 1.26
CA ASP A 2 -1.61 55.64 2.00
C ASP A 2 -1.33 54.89 3.31
N SER A 3 -0.50 53.84 3.19
CA SER A 3 0.27 53.26 4.28
C SER A 3 1.49 54.13 4.61
N PRO A 4 1.77 54.43 5.89
CA PRO A 4 3.05 55.01 6.28
C PRO A 4 4.12 53.92 6.37
N ALA A 5 5.27 54.23 5.79
CA ALA A 5 6.49 53.45 5.88
C ALA A 5 7.01 53.36 7.33
N ILE A 6 7.30 52.15 7.79
CA ILE A 6 8.25 51.90 8.88
C ILE A 6 9.39 51.07 8.28
N VAL A 7 10.44 51.79 7.90
CA VAL A 7 11.76 51.24 7.62
C VAL A 7 12.40 50.90 8.97
N GLY A 8 12.71 49.62 9.16
CA GLY A 8 13.41 49.10 10.33
C GLY A 8 14.16 47.83 9.96
N THR A 9 15.14 47.96 9.06
CA THR A 9 16.12 46.92 8.76
C THR A 9 17.04 46.73 9.97
N ALA A 10 16.73 45.75 10.82
CA ALA A 10 17.70 45.20 11.77
C ALA A 10 18.64 44.23 11.03
N GLY A 11 19.50 44.80 10.18
CA GLY A 11 20.66 44.12 9.63
C GLY A 11 21.75 44.09 10.70
N GLY A 12 21.76 43.04 11.52
CA GLY A 12 22.94 42.70 12.31
C GLY A 12 23.99 42.11 11.37
N THR A 13 25.02 42.89 11.05
CA THR A 13 26.18 42.44 10.29
C THR A 13 26.88 41.31 11.05
N ALA A 14 26.94 40.13 10.44
CA ALA A 14 27.87 39.09 10.87
C ALA A 14 29.28 39.70 10.89
N ARG A 15 30.03 39.50 11.98
CA ARG A 15 31.45 39.87 12.01
C ARG A 15 32.15 39.06 10.92
N GLU A 16 32.54 39.76 9.85
CA GLU A 16 33.23 39.18 8.69
C GLU A 16 34.48 38.39 9.13
N LEU A 17 34.66 37.20 8.55
CA LEU A 17 35.87 36.40 8.72
C LEU A 17 37.07 37.21 8.15
N PRO A 18 38.27 37.14 8.75
CA PRO A 18 39.45 37.83 8.22
C PRO A 18 39.69 37.47 6.74
N GLU A 19 39.86 38.47 5.86
CA GLU A 19 40.08 38.29 4.41
C GLU A 19 41.21 37.30 4.10
N GLU A 20 42.27 37.27 4.93
CA GLU A 20 43.44 36.37 4.79
C GLU A 20 43.12 34.87 4.94
N THR A 21 41.95 34.48 5.46
CA THR A 21 41.58 33.06 5.65
C THR A 21 40.48 32.57 4.71
N LEU A 22 39.79 33.47 4.00
CA LEU A 22 38.72 33.14 3.07
C LEU A 22 39.23 32.43 1.81
N GLU A 23 40.51 32.59 1.48
CA GLU A 23 41.11 31.91 0.33
C GLU A 23 41.07 30.37 0.43
N TYR A 24 41.08 29.80 1.65
CA TYR A 24 41.00 28.35 1.90
C TYR A 24 39.56 27.82 2.01
N GLY A 25 38.57 28.67 1.71
CA GLY A 25 37.15 28.34 1.81
C GLY A 25 36.57 28.49 3.23
N ALA A 26 35.24 28.59 3.30
CA ALA A 26 34.52 28.99 4.52
C ALA A 26 34.68 27.99 5.68
N LYS A 27 34.69 26.69 5.39
CA LYS A 27 34.83 25.65 6.42
C LYS A 27 36.21 25.66 7.07
N CYS A 28 37.27 25.67 6.26
CA CYS A 28 38.63 25.79 6.76
C CYS A 28 38.84 27.07 7.58
N ALA A 29 38.32 28.20 7.11
CA ALA A 29 38.42 29.48 7.82
C ALA A 29 37.75 29.44 9.22
N ARG A 30 36.55 28.86 9.32
CA ARG A 30 35.84 28.71 10.61
C ARG A 30 36.59 27.80 11.57
N LEU A 31 37.15 26.69 11.11
CA LEU A 31 37.92 25.76 11.96
C LEU A 31 39.25 26.37 12.41
N LEU A 32 39.96 27.08 11.53
CA LEU A 32 41.18 27.82 11.90
C LEU A 32 40.90 28.89 12.97
N ARG A 33 39.74 29.53 12.91
CA ARG A 33 39.30 30.48 13.94
C ARG A 33 39.05 29.76 15.28
N LEU A 34 38.35 28.63 15.26
CA LEU A 34 38.05 27.84 16.47
C LEU A 34 39.31 27.32 17.14
N HIS A 35 40.29 26.85 16.37
CA HIS A 35 41.56 26.36 16.90
C HIS A 35 42.42 27.47 17.55
N ARG A 36 42.13 28.75 17.27
CA ARG A 36 42.77 29.91 17.92
C ARG A 36 41.96 30.51 19.06
N ASP A 37 40.73 30.03 19.28
CA ASP A 37 39.82 30.55 20.29
C ASP A 37 40.04 29.78 21.61
N PRO A 38 40.42 30.44 22.72
CA PRO A 38 40.61 29.78 24.01
C PRO A 38 39.38 29.02 24.51
N GLU A 39 38.16 29.39 24.10
CA GLU A 39 36.93 28.70 24.49
C GLU A 39 36.73 27.35 23.78
N PHE A 40 37.42 27.13 22.66
CA PHE A 40 37.25 25.95 21.80
C PHE A 40 38.56 25.18 21.56
N THR A 41 39.70 25.67 22.04
CA THR A 41 41.02 25.05 21.81
C THR A 41 41.06 23.58 22.24
N GLU A 42 40.38 23.24 23.34
CA GLU A 42 40.33 21.86 23.89
C GLU A 42 39.45 20.90 23.07
N VAL A 43 38.58 21.41 22.19
CA VAL A 43 37.70 20.58 21.35
C VAL A 43 38.00 20.71 19.85
N ALA A 44 38.75 21.73 19.42
CA ALA A 44 39.03 22.01 18.02
C ALA A 44 40.27 21.25 17.54
N LEU A 45 40.09 20.36 16.56
CA LEU A 45 41.20 19.61 15.97
C LEU A 45 42.20 20.52 15.24
N PRO A 46 43.50 20.15 15.21
CA PRO A 46 44.49 20.80 14.35
C PRO A 46 44.07 20.80 12.87
N VAL A 47 44.29 21.92 12.17
CA VAL A 47 43.91 22.10 10.76
C VAL A 47 45.13 22.53 9.94
N TYR A 48 45.40 21.81 8.85
CA TYR A 48 46.39 22.20 7.85
C TYR A 48 45.71 22.61 6.53
N PRO A 49 45.66 23.91 6.18
CA PRO A 49 45.07 24.36 4.92
C PRO A 49 45.94 23.95 3.71
N LEU A 50 45.30 23.55 2.61
CA LEU A 50 45.98 23.30 1.33
C LEU A 50 45.77 24.47 0.37
N ASP A 51 46.83 24.89 -0.31
CA ASP A 51 46.83 26.08 -1.16
C ASP A 51 46.03 25.85 -2.46
N PRO A 52 44.89 26.55 -2.67
CA PRO A 52 44.08 26.39 -3.88
C PRO A 52 44.73 27.02 -5.12
N ALA A 53 45.81 27.80 -4.98
CA ALA A 53 46.57 28.31 -6.12
C ALA A 53 47.26 27.17 -6.90
N ASP A 54 47.74 26.12 -6.22
CA ASP A 54 48.43 24.99 -6.85
C ASP A 54 47.50 24.28 -7.87
N ALA A 55 46.21 24.11 -7.56
CA ALA A 55 45.24 23.50 -8.49
C ALA A 55 44.89 24.40 -9.68
N ARG A 56 44.82 25.72 -9.47
CA ARG A 56 44.59 26.70 -10.54
C ARG A 56 45.78 26.78 -11.49
N GLU A 57 47.00 26.71 -10.95
CA GLU A 57 48.24 26.66 -11.73
C GLU A 57 48.29 25.39 -12.60
N PHE A 58 47.95 24.23 -12.03
CA PHE A 58 47.86 22.98 -12.77
C PHE A 58 46.89 23.07 -13.96
N LEU A 59 45.68 23.61 -13.75
CA LEU A 59 44.70 23.79 -14.83
C LEU A 59 45.17 24.78 -15.90
N ALA A 60 45.90 25.83 -15.52
CA ALA A 60 46.45 26.79 -16.47
C ALA A 60 47.64 26.23 -17.27
N ALA A 61 48.38 25.28 -16.71
CA ALA A 61 49.58 24.69 -17.31
C ALA A 61 49.32 23.42 -18.13
N THR A 62 48.13 22.83 -18.03
CA THR A 62 47.80 21.52 -18.62
C THR A 62 46.67 21.66 -19.63
N ASP A 63 46.81 21.03 -20.80
CA ASP A 63 45.68 20.84 -21.71
C ASP A 63 44.71 19.82 -21.08
N THR A 64 43.55 20.31 -20.67
CA THR A 64 42.56 19.54 -19.92
C THR A 64 41.40 19.07 -20.79
N ASP A 65 41.40 19.39 -22.08
CA ASP A 65 40.35 19.01 -23.02
C ASP A 65 40.27 17.48 -23.16
N GLY A 66 39.10 16.91 -22.83
CA GLY A 66 38.83 15.48 -22.93
C GLY A 66 39.34 14.62 -21.75
N LEU A 67 39.95 15.22 -20.71
CA LEU A 67 40.31 14.48 -19.51
C LEU A 67 39.08 14.17 -18.65
N SER A 68 38.93 12.91 -18.24
CA SER A 68 37.95 12.53 -17.21
C SER A 68 38.32 13.15 -15.85
N PRO A 69 37.36 13.27 -14.90
CA PRO A 69 37.65 13.73 -13.53
C PRO A 69 38.79 12.94 -12.86
N LYS A 70 38.85 11.62 -13.10
CA LYS A 70 39.94 10.75 -12.63
C LYS A 70 41.28 11.09 -13.28
N GLY A 71 41.28 11.45 -14.57
CA GLY A 71 42.46 11.93 -15.29
C GLY A 71 43.00 13.24 -14.71
N LEU A 72 42.12 14.19 -14.38
CA LEU A 72 42.49 15.44 -13.71
C LEU A 72 43.12 15.20 -12.34
N ALA A 73 42.50 14.34 -11.52
CA ALA A 73 43.05 13.99 -10.19
C ALA A 73 44.43 13.34 -10.27
N VAL A 74 44.65 12.40 -11.21
CA VAL A 74 45.96 11.76 -11.40
C VAL A 74 47.01 12.76 -11.85
N GLY A 75 46.69 13.63 -12.82
CA GLY A 75 47.59 14.68 -13.31
C GLY A 75 47.97 15.67 -12.20
N TYR A 76 46.98 16.13 -11.44
CA TYR A 76 47.21 17.06 -10.34
C TYR A 76 48.01 16.43 -9.19
N ALA A 77 47.78 15.15 -8.86
CA ALA A 77 48.56 14.46 -7.84
C ALA A 77 50.06 14.40 -8.19
N ALA A 78 50.40 14.18 -9.46
CA ALA A 78 51.78 14.21 -9.93
C ALA A 78 52.38 15.63 -9.85
N PHE A 79 51.64 16.62 -10.34
CA PHE A 79 52.03 18.04 -10.28
C PHE A 79 52.27 18.49 -8.83
N LEU A 80 51.35 18.19 -7.91
CA LEU A 80 51.45 18.58 -6.50
C LEU A 80 52.64 17.89 -5.81
N ARG A 81 52.95 16.64 -6.17
CA ARG A 81 54.11 15.91 -5.64
C ARG A 81 55.44 16.57 -6.04
N GLU A 82 55.56 17.05 -7.27
CA GLU A 82 56.73 17.80 -7.73
C GLU A 82 56.82 19.19 -7.09
N ARG A 83 55.69 19.88 -6.98
CA ARG A 83 55.61 21.24 -6.45
C ARG A 83 55.83 21.32 -4.94
N ARG A 84 55.36 20.31 -4.19
CA ARG A 84 55.34 20.25 -2.72
C ARG A 84 55.83 18.89 -2.21
N PRO A 85 57.09 18.47 -2.45
CA PRO A 85 57.58 17.13 -2.07
C PRO A 85 57.63 16.87 -0.55
N GLY A 86 57.62 17.92 0.27
CA GLY A 86 57.63 17.83 1.75
C GLY A 86 56.25 17.89 2.42
N LEU A 87 55.15 17.83 1.66
CA LEU A 87 53.79 18.05 2.18
C LEU A 87 53.44 17.09 3.33
N ALA A 88 53.75 15.80 3.21
CA ALA A 88 53.47 14.81 4.25
C ALA A 88 54.22 15.09 5.57
N ALA A 89 55.46 15.58 5.50
CA ALA A 89 56.22 15.97 6.70
C ALA A 89 55.60 17.19 7.39
N ARG A 90 55.11 18.16 6.61
CA ARG A 90 54.38 19.33 7.13
C ARG A 90 53.05 18.97 7.77
N LEU A 91 52.28 18.07 7.17
CA LEU A 91 51.05 17.57 7.79
C LEU A 91 51.36 16.87 9.11
N ARG A 92 52.43 16.06 9.18
CA ARG A 92 52.85 15.41 10.43
C ARG A 92 53.15 16.42 11.54
N GLU A 93 53.82 17.52 11.21
CA GLU A 93 54.14 18.59 12.18
C GLU A 93 52.88 19.23 12.82
N VAL A 94 51.76 19.28 12.08
CA VAL A 94 50.54 19.99 12.51
C VAL A 94 49.44 19.04 12.99
N CYS A 95 49.18 17.98 12.24
CA CYS A 95 48.07 17.04 12.45
C CYS A 95 48.51 15.73 13.11
N GLY A 96 49.79 15.54 13.44
CA GLY A 96 50.30 14.27 13.98
C GLY A 96 50.49 13.20 12.90
N ASP A 97 50.75 11.96 13.30
CA ASP A 97 50.94 10.86 12.34
C ASP A 97 49.64 10.48 11.62
N ALA A 98 49.75 9.90 10.43
CA ALA A 98 48.62 9.35 9.69
C ALA A 98 47.99 8.16 10.50
N PRO A 99 46.68 7.89 10.38
CA PRO A 99 45.77 8.35 9.34
C PRO A 99 45.30 9.82 9.48
N TRP A 100 45.21 10.51 8.34
CA TRP A 100 44.62 11.86 8.25
C TRP A 100 43.30 11.81 7.49
N ILE A 101 42.49 12.86 7.61
CA ILE A 101 41.36 13.10 6.71
C ILE A 101 41.59 14.38 5.91
N VAL A 102 41.48 14.27 4.59
CA VAL A 102 41.47 15.43 3.68
C VAL A 102 40.01 15.80 3.41
N ARG A 103 39.63 17.02 3.78
CA ARG A 103 38.25 17.52 3.69
C ARG A 103 38.13 18.61 2.63
N SER A 104 36.99 18.64 1.96
CA SER A 104 36.57 19.74 1.11
C SER A 104 36.18 20.97 1.96
N SER A 105 36.38 22.16 1.38
CA SER A 105 36.04 23.48 1.92
C SER A 105 35.46 24.34 0.79
N GLY A 106 34.54 23.78 0.01
CA GLY A 106 33.96 24.43 -1.17
C GLY A 106 32.69 25.22 -0.88
N ALA A 107 31.80 25.27 -1.87
CA ALA A 107 30.51 25.94 -1.79
C ALA A 107 29.49 25.27 -0.85
N GLU A 108 29.69 24.00 -0.47
CA GLU A 108 28.83 23.21 0.44
C GLU A 108 28.65 23.80 1.86
N ASP A 109 29.41 24.84 2.15
CA ASP A 109 29.51 25.50 3.46
C ASP A 109 29.10 26.98 3.42
N GLN A 110 28.63 27.46 2.26
CA GLN A 110 28.10 28.80 2.04
C GLN A 110 26.63 28.92 2.49
N GLN A 111 26.20 30.14 2.76
CA GLN A 111 24.87 30.42 3.32
C GLN A 111 23.74 30.25 2.29
N ASP A 112 24.01 30.52 1.01
CA ASP A 112 22.98 30.64 -0.04
C ASP A 112 22.80 29.36 -0.87
N ASN A 113 23.76 28.44 -0.85
CA ASN A 113 23.73 27.20 -1.65
C ASN A 113 24.47 26.05 -0.94
N VAL A 114 23.78 25.29 -0.08
CA VAL A 114 24.38 24.15 0.63
C VAL A 114 24.42 22.93 -0.30
N ASN A 115 25.57 22.68 -0.94
CA ASN A 115 25.85 21.43 -1.67
C ASN A 115 26.22 20.28 -0.72
N ALA A 116 25.39 19.99 0.29
CA ALA A 116 25.70 18.99 1.32
C ALA A 116 25.94 17.60 0.70
N GLY A 117 27.05 16.96 1.07
CA GLY A 117 27.42 15.62 0.56
C GLY A 117 27.86 15.59 -0.92
N GLY A 118 27.85 16.71 -1.64
CA GLY A 118 28.20 16.75 -3.06
C GLY A 118 29.70 16.70 -3.34
N TYR A 119 30.56 16.96 -2.35
CA TYR A 119 32.01 16.87 -2.47
C TYR A 119 32.59 15.83 -1.51
N GLU A 120 33.75 15.30 -1.88
CA GLU A 120 34.37 14.21 -1.16
C GLU A 120 35.20 14.70 0.02
N SER A 121 35.16 13.96 1.12
CA SER A 121 36.14 14.06 2.21
C SER A 121 36.70 12.66 2.44
N LEU A 122 37.99 12.48 2.20
CA LEU A 122 38.62 11.17 2.05
C LEU A 122 39.67 10.94 3.15
N VAL A 123 39.67 9.72 3.70
CA VAL A 123 40.69 9.26 4.64
C VAL A 123 41.98 8.96 3.87
N CYS A 124 43.08 9.53 4.34
CA CYS A 124 44.44 9.26 3.90
C CYS A 124 45.10 8.29 4.89
N PRO A 125 45.05 6.96 4.64
CA PRO A 125 45.50 5.97 5.62
C PRO A 125 47.02 6.00 5.84
N ARG A 126 47.80 6.33 4.80
CA ARG A 126 49.27 6.35 4.85
C ARG A 126 49.82 7.61 4.18
N PRO A 127 50.99 8.11 4.60
CA PRO A 127 51.61 9.30 3.99
C PRO A 127 51.81 9.22 2.47
N ASP A 128 52.08 8.02 1.92
CA ASP A 128 52.30 7.81 0.49
C ASP A 128 51.04 8.06 -0.36
N ASP A 129 49.87 7.88 0.24
CA ASP A 129 48.56 8.03 -0.40
C ASP A 129 48.10 9.51 -0.43
N LEU A 130 48.84 10.42 0.22
CA LEU A 130 48.43 11.81 0.46
C LEU A 130 48.11 12.59 -0.82
N TYR A 131 49.04 12.61 -1.78
CA TYR A 131 48.88 13.41 -3.00
C TYR A 131 47.68 12.95 -3.85
N ALA A 132 47.46 11.64 -3.93
CA ALA A 132 46.30 11.08 -4.63
C ALA A 132 45.00 11.43 -3.90
N THR A 133 44.99 11.35 -2.57
CA THR A 133 43.84 11.70 -1.73
C THR A 133 43.49 13.18 -1.86
N VAL A 134 44.48 14.07 -1.76
CA VAL A 134 44.29 15.52 -1.96
C VAL A 134 43.71 15.82 -3.33
N ALA A 135 44.27 15.21 -4.38
CA ALA A 135 43.79 15.47 -5.73
C ALA A 135 42.36 14.97 -5.97
N ALA A 136 42.00 13.81 -5.42
CA ALA A 136 40.65 13.28 -5.50
C ALA A 136 39.62 14.20 -4.82
N VAL A 137 39.95 14.77 -3.65
CA VAL A 137 39.09 15.74 -2.96
C VAL A 137 38.98 17.06 -3.75
N VAL A 138 40.10 17.62 -4.21
CA VAL A 138 40.10 18.90 -4.95
C VAL A 138 39.27 18.82 -6.24
N PHE A 139 39.28 17.67 -6.92
CA PHE A 139 38.54 17.48 -8.18
C PHE A 139 37.18 16.77 -8.00
N SER A 140 36.71 16.53 -6.77
CA SER A 140 35.44 15.81 -6.55
C SER A 140 34.22 16.54 -7.14
N GLY A 141 34.29 17.86 -7.27
CA GLY A 141 33.22 18.70 -7.85
C GLY A 141 32.98 18.46 -9.35
N TYR A 142 33.88 17.75 -10.04
CA TYR A 142 33.72 17.40 -11.45
C TYR A 142 32.89 16.11 -11.66
N GLY A 143 32.50 15.43 -10.60
CA GLY A 143 31.62 14.26 -10.68
C GLY A 143 30.20 14.62 -11.15
N GLU A 144 29.55 13.73 -11.90
CA GLU A 144 28.19 13.95 -12.42
C GLU A 144 27.18 14.27 -11.32
N HIS A 145 27.27 13.59 -10.17
CA HIS A 145 26.40 13.84 -9.02
C HIS A 145 26.56 15.25 -8.46
N ALA A 146 27.80 15.69 -8.22
CA ALA A 146 28.12 17.02 -7.71
C ALA A 146 27.65 18.13 -8.67
N VAL A 147 27.85 17.93 -9.97
CA VAL A 147 27.41 18.87 -11.01
C VAL A 147 25.88 18.93 -11.10
N ALA A 148 25.20 17.78 -11.08
CA ALA A 148 23.74 17.73 -11.12
C ALA A 148 23.11 18.44 -9.92
N GLN A 149 23.69 18.26 -8.72
CA GLN A 149 23.25 18.92 -7.50
C GLN A 149 23.45 20.43 -7.57
N GLN A 150 24.62 20.91 -8.01
CA GLN A 150 24.87 22.35 -8.17
C GLN A 150 23.94 23.01 -9.21
N ARG A 151 23.57 22.26 -10.25
CA ARG A 151 22.65 22.73 -11.29
C ARG A 151 21.21 22.94 -10.84
N LEU A 152 20.84 22.49 -9.64
CA LEU A 152 19.56 22.84 -9.02
C LEU A 152 19.49 24.34 -8.70
N ALA A 153 20.59 24.89 -8.16
CA ALA A 153 20.69 26.30 -7.79
C ALA A 153 21.19 27.18 -8.96
N ASP A 154 22.15 26.68 -9.74
CA ASP A 154 22.72 27.37 -10.91
C ASP A 154 22.71 26.46 -12.15
N PRO A 155 21.67 26.54 -13.00
CA PRO A 155 21.58 25.73 -14.22
C PRO A 155 22.78 25.87 -15.17
N GLY A 156 23.51 26.99 -15.10
CA GLY A 156 24.72 27.27 -15.89
C GLY A 156 26.02 26.81 -15.24
N TYR A 157 25.96 26.10 -14.12
CA TYR A 157 27.13 25.74 -13.32
C TYR A 157 28.16 24.93 -14.12
N HIS A 158 29.42 25.37 -14.02
CA HIS A 158 30.60 24.66 -14.50
C HIS A 158 31.50 24.27 -13.32
N PRO A 159 31.97 23.01 -13.26
CA PRO A 159 32.81 22.55 -12.17
C PRO A 159 34.16 23.28 -12.15
N SER A 160 34.70 23.50 -10.95
CA SER A 160 36.02 24.09 -10.72
C SER A 160 36.73 23.40 -9.53
N PRO A 161 38.07 23.50 -9.39
CA PRO A 161 38.78 22.89 -8.27
C PRO A 161 38.31 23.43 -6.92
N ILE A 162 38.15 22.54 -5.95
CA ILE A 162 37.63 22.85 -4.63
C ILE A 162 38.79 23.07 -3.65
N ALA A 163 38.68 24.07 -2.78
CA ALA A 163 39.62 24.25 -1.68
C ALA A 163 39.57 23.06 -0.71
N ALA A 164 40.71 22.64 -0.18
CA ALA A 164 40.80 21.49 0.70
C ALA A 164 41.71 21.77 1.91
N PHE A 165 41.58 20.96 2.95
CA PHE A 165 42.44 21.00 4.13
C PHE A 165 42.56 19.61 4.76
N ALA A 166 43.55 19.42 5.62
CA ALA A 166 43.76 18.18 6.36
C ALA A 166 43.54 18.35 7.86
N GLN A 167 43.03 17.31 8.51
CA GLN A 167 42.90 17.16 9.96
C GLN A 167 43.37 15.76 10.39
N PRO A 168 43.73 15.54 11.67
CA PRO A 168 43.85 14.19 12.20
C PRO A 168 42.52 13.44 12.04
N LEU A 169 42.59 12.14 11.73
CA LEU A 169 41.42 11.28 11.81
C LEU A 169 41.16 10.94 13.28
N VAL A 170 39.99 11.33 13.79
CA VAL A 170 39.49 10.88 15.09
C VAL A 170 38.75 9.57 14.86
N GLY A 171 39.37 8.45 15.19
CA GLY A 171 38.86 7.10 14.90
C GLY A 171 39.83 6.01 15.37
N ASP A 172 39.32 4.79 15.54
CA ASP A 172 40.09 3.63 16.00
C ASP A 172 41.31 3.37 15.08
N VAL A 173 42.51 3.63 15.59
CA VAL A 173 43.71 2.98 15.10
C VAL A 173 43.65 1.55 15.61
N ASP A 174 43.88 0.59 14.71
CA ASP A 174 44.04 -0.86 14.91
C ASP A 174 45.24 -1.21 15.84
N ASP A 175 45.48 -0.45 16.90
CA ASP A 175 46.59 -0.60 17.83
C ASP A 175 46.21 -1.53 19.00
N GLY A 176 45.79 -2.76 18.69
CA GLY A 176 45.85 -3.91 19.61
C GLY A 176 45.27 -3.74 21.03
N GLY A 177 44.39 -2.76 21.26
CA GLY A 177 43.85 -2.38 22.57
C GLY A 177 42.51 -3.04 22.84
N ALA A 178 42.38 -3.60 24.05
CA ALA A 178 41.21 -4.29 24.63
C ALA A 178 39.91 -4.30 23.81
N ALA A 179 39.52 -5.49 23.34
CA ALA A 179 38.25 -5.72 22.66
C ALA A 179 37.06 -5.13 23.45
N VAL A 180 36.31 -4.22 22.83
CA VAL A 180 35.04 -3.68 23.34
C VAL A 180 34.10 -4.87 23.62
N SER A 181 33.78 -5.10 24.89
CA SER A 181 32.93 -6.22 25.31
C SER A 181 31.73 -5.71 26.12
N PRO A 182 30.48 -5.90 25.64
CA PRO A 182 30.12 -6.57 24.38
C PRO A 182 30.32 -5.66 23.15
N PRO A 183 30.63 -6.25 21.97
CA PRO A 183 30.68 -5.51 20.71
C PRO A 183 29.34 -4.83 20.41
N VAL A 184 29.38 -3.68 19.75
CA VAL A 184 28.18 -2.94 19.34
C VAL A 184 27.44 -3.73 18.26
N SER A 185 26.16 -4.02 18.49
CA SER A 185 25.30 -4.67 17.48
C SER A 185 24.83 -3.64 16.44
N PRO A 186 24.64 -4.01 15.16
CA PRO A 186 24.06 -3.12 14.15
C PRO A 186 22.68 -2.53 14.50
N ALA A 187 21.94 -3.16 15.43
CA ALA A 187 20.66 -2.66 15.92
C ALA A 187 20.78 -1.63 17.06
N GLU A 188 21.97 -1.48 17.65
CA GLU A 188 22.22 -0.54 18.74
C GLU A 188 22.53 0.86 18.22
N THR A 189 22.02 1.86 18.93
CA THR A 189 22.28 3.29 18.66
C THR A 189 22.76 3.99 19.93
N PRO A 190 23.62 5.02 19.84
CA PRO A 190 24.24 5.61 21.03
C PRO A 190 23.26 6.38 21.92
N LEU A 191 23.48 6.36 23.23
CA LEU A 191 22.79 7.20 24.21
C LEU A 191 23.84 7.82 25.15
N ILE A 192 24.06 9.13 25.01
CA ILE A 192 24.92 9.89 25.94
C ILE A 192 24.11 10.38 27.15
N GLY A 193 24.79 10.60 28.27
CA GLY A 193 24.14 11.07 29.50
C GLY A 193 23.62 12.51 29.39
N GLU A 194 22.64 12.87 30.23
CA GLU A 194 22.06 14.23 30.27
C GLU A 194 23.13 15.31 30.58
N ALA A 195 24.17 14.95 31.34
CA ALA A 195 25.30 15.85 31.60
C ALA A 195 26.10 16.16 30.32
N ASP A 196 26.34 15.15 29.47
CA ASP A 196 27.04 15.31 28.20
C ASP A 196 26.19 16.10 27.20
N VAL A 197 24.87 15.84 27.15
CA VAL A 197 23.92 16.64 26.36
C VAL A 197 23.96 18.10 26.79
N ALA A 198 23.95 18.38 28.10
CA ALA A 198 24.04 19.74 28.63
C ALA A 198 25.38 20.42 28.30
N ALA A 199 26.50 19.68 28.40
CA ALA A 199 27.82 20.18 28.05
C ALA A 199 27.92 20.54 26.56
N LEU A 200 27.44 19.67 25.67
CA LEU A 200 27.33 19.92 24.23
C LEU A 200 26.41 21.10 23.93
N GLY A 201 25.24 21.20 24.58
CA GLY A 201 24.34 22.33 24.44
C GLY A 201 25.00 23.66 24.83
N GLY A 202 25.82 23.66 25.88
CA GLY A 202 26.62 24.82 26.28
C GLY A 202 27.65 25.22 25.21
N LEU A 203 28.35 24.26 24.61
CA LEU A 203 29.28 24.48 23.49
C LEU A 203 28.55 25.05 22.26
N LEU A 204 27.40 24.48 21.89
CA LEU A 204 26.59 24.93 20.77
C LEU A 204 26.11 26.37 20.95
N THR A 205 25.67 26.72 22.16
CA THR A 205 25.25 28.09 22.50
C THR A 205 26.40 29.08 22.29
N ARG A 206 27.61 28.71 22.72
CA ARG A 206 28.82 29.53 22.48
C ARG A 206 29.13 29.65 20.99
N LEU A 207 28.98 28.58 20.20
CA LEU A 207 29.18 28.63 18.75
C LEU A 207 28.20 29.59 18.06
N HIS A 208 26.91 29.53 18.43
CA HIS A 208 25.89 30.45 17.93
C HIS A 208 26.27 31.91 18.18
N HIS A 209 26.70 32.24 19.40
CA HIS A 209 27.17 33.59 19.74
C HIS A 209 28.48 33.97 19.04
N GLY A 210 29.44 33.06 18.99
CA GLY A 210 30.77 33.30 18.42
C GLY A 210 30.74 33.58 16.92
N PHE A 211 29.88 32.88 16.18
CA PHE A 211 29.71 33.06 14.74
C PHE A 211 28.57 34.01 14.35
N GLY A 212 27.69 34.38 15.29
CA GLY A 212 26.52 35.22 15.02
C GLY A 212 25.47 34.54 14.12
N MET A 213 25.45 33.21 14.12
CA MET A 213 24.52 32.41 13.32
C MET A 213 23.32 32.02 14.17
N SER A 214 22.10 32.37 13.76
CA SER A 214 20.89 31.96 14.49
C SER A 214 20.65 30.45 14.38
N ARG A 215 21.03 29.84 13.24
CA ARG A 215 20.86 28.42 12.92
C ARG A 215 22.20 27.81 12.50
N LEU A 216 22.54 26.67 13.10
CA LEU A 216 23.86 26.08 13.03
C LEU A 216 23.76 24.59 12.71
N ASP A 217 24.61 24.14 11.80
CA ASP A 217 24.89 22.75 11.48
C ASP A 217 26.33 22.46 11.92
N SER A 218 26.49 21.50 12.83
CA SER A 218 27.79 21.13 13.41
C SER A 218 28.00 19.63 13.38
N GLU A 219 29.25 19.24 13.26
CA GLU A 219 29.67 17.84 13.36
C GLU A 219 30.67 17.69 14.49
N TRP A 220 30.45 16.66 15.31
CA TRP A 220 31.27 16.32 16.46
C TRP A 220 31.63 14.84 16.42
N VAL A 221 32.74 14.49 17.03
CA VAL A 221 33.15 13.10 17.26
C VAL A 221 33.41 12.96 18.76
N LEU A 222 32.70 12.03 19.39
CA LEU A 222 32.87 11.68 20.79
C LEU A 222 33.68 10.39 20.87
N GLU A 223 34.75 10.38 21.66
CA GLU A 223 35.44 9.15 22.05
C GLU A 223 34.74 8.58 23.28
N THR A 224 34.31 7.32 23.23
CA THR A 224 33.53 6.70 24.31
C THR A 224 34.08 5.32 24.69
N ASP A 225 33.55 4.77 25.79
CA ASP A 225 33.80 3.39 26.23
C ASP A 225 33.30 2.30 25.24
N ALA A 226 32.53 2.69 24.22
CA ALA A 226 32.03 1.81 23.15
C ALA A 226 32.62 2.14 21.76
N GLY A 227 33.73 2.90 21.72
CA GLY A 227 34.35 3.39 20.48
C GLY A 227 33.90 4.81 20.13
N THR A 228 34.11 5.24 18.89
CA THR A 228 33.72 6.58 18.46
C THR A 228 32.22 6.70 18.23
N VAL A 229 31.63 7.83 18.64
CA VAL A 229 30.26 8.22 18.32
C VAL A 229 30.30 9.52 17.51
N SER A 230 29.81 9.48 16.28
CA SER A 230 29.62 10.69 15.47
C SER A 230 28.34 11.39 15.90
N VAL A 231 28.36 12.72 16.00
CA VAL A 231 27.20 13.54 16.33
C VAL A 231 27.03 14.67 15.32
N THR A 232 25.84 14.78 14.74
CA THR A 232 25.46 15.92 13.89
C THR A 232 24.41 16.77 14.59
N GLY A 233 24.75 18.02 14.87
CA GLY A 233 23.88 18.99 15.55
C GLY A 233 23.27 19.99 14.58
N LEU A 234 21.94 19.95 14.41
CA LEU A 234 21.16 20.99 13.72
C LEU A 234 20.39 21.78 14.78
N THR A 235 20.82 23.01 15.08
CA THR A 235 20.27 23.80 16.19
C THR A 235 19.92 25.22 15.80
N GLU A 236 18.93 25.79 16.49
CA GLU A 236 18.58 27.20 16.50
C GLU A 236 18.77 27.75 17.92
N LEU A 237 19.43 28.90 18.03
CA LEU A 237 19.39 29.72 19.23
C LEU A 237 18.32 30.81 19.02
N THR A 238 17.18 30.63 19.68
CA THR A 238 16.05 31.53 19.50
C THR A 238 16.31 32.92 20.12
N PRO A 239 15.54 33.96 19.73
CA PRO A 239 15.69 35.29 20.31
C PRO A 239 15.48 35.36 21.83
N ASP A 240 14.72 34.43 22.42
CA ASP A 240 14.51 34.29 23.86
C ASP A 240 15.59 33.44 24.57
N GLY A 241 16.66 33.06 23.85
CA GLY A 241 17.82 32.36 24.41
C GLY A 241 17.64 30.85 24.59
N ARG A 242 16.62 30.25 23.99
CA ARG A 242 16.41 28.80 24.00
C ARG A 242 17.23 28.15 22.88
N LEU A 243 18.02 27.14 23.22
CA LEU A 243 18.67 26.27 22.23
C LEU A 243 17.71 25.13 21.86
N ILE A 244 17.22 25.13 20.63
CA ILE A 244 16.24 24.17 20.13
C ILE A 244 16.79 23.47 18.91
N GLY A 245 16.54 22.18 18.76
CA GLY A 245 16.92 21.44 17.57
C GLY A 245 17.28 20.01 17.89
N GLN A 246 18.16 19.42 17.10
CA GLN A 246 18.48 18.00 17.21
C GLN A 246 19.98 17.71 17.21
N LEU A 247 20.34 16.68 17.96
CA LEU A 247 21.62 15.97 17.89
C LEU A 247 21.33 14.56 17.37
N SER A 248 21.84 14.21 16.20
CA SER A 248 21.77 12.84 15.66
C SER A 248 23.07 12.12 15.96
N LEU A 249 23.00 10.90 16.53
CA LEU A 249 24.15 10.16 16.99
C LEU A 249 24.23 8.78 16.31
N GLY A 250 25.42 8.39 15.89
CA GLY A 250 25.70 7.08 15.30
C GLY A 250 27.04 6.53 15.77
N PHE A 251 27.16 5.21 15.88
CA PHE A 251 28.43 4.54 16.17
C PHE A 251 29.35 4.57 14.94
N GLY A 252 30.64 4.82 15.17
CA GLY A 252 31.64 4.90 14.11
C GLY A 252 31.75 6.29 13.46
N PHE A 253 32.69 6.41 12.52
CA PHE A 253 33.00 7.65 11.82
C PHE A 253 31.93 8.03 10.79
N ALA A 254 31.47 9.29 10.79
CA ALA A 254 30.50 9.89 9.87
C ALA A 254 29.09 9.23 9.82
N SER A 255 28.80 8.29 10.73
CA SER A 255 27.55 7.53 10.75
C SER A 255 26.31 8.38 11.07
N ALA A 256 26.49 9.54 11.74
CA ALA A 256 25.41 10.50 11.99
C ALA A 256 24.77 11.07 10.71
N GLN A 257 25.51 11.12 9.59
CA GLN A 257 25.07 11.65 8.29
C GLN A 257 25.06 10.61 7.17
N ARG A 258 25.70 9.45 7.37
CA ARG A 258 25.74 8.31 6.42
C ARG A 258 25.16 7.07 7.09
N LEU A 259 23.84 6.97 7.05
CA LEU A 259 23.10 5.81 7.51
C LEU A 259 23.35 4.65 6.54
N GLY A 260 24.21 3.70 6.93
CA GLY A 260 24.42 2.46 6.20
C GLY A 260 23.24 1.51 6.36
N ASP A 261 23.48 0.34 6.97
CA ASP A 261 22.40 -0.59 7.35
C ASP A 261 21.91 -0.41 8.80
N SER A 262 22.59 0.44 9.59
CA SER A 262 22.24 0.79 10.97
C SER A 262 21.43 2.09 11.03
N ASP A 263 20.54 2.19 12.02
CA ASP A 263 19.82 3.44 12.35
C ASP A 263 20.69 4.38 13.22
N ASN A 264 20.24 5.62 13.40
CA ASN A 264 20.82 6.59 14.34
C ASN A 264 19.85 6.86 15.49
N SER A 265 20.39 7.25 16.64
CA SER A 265 19.58 7.84 17.71
C SER A 265 19.50 9.36 17.53
N LEU A 266 18.52 9.95 18.19
CA LEU A 266 18.24 11.37 18.15
C LEU A 266 18.03 11.89 19.56
N ALA A 267 18.67 13.00 19.90
CA ALA A 267 18.34 13.82 21.07
C ALA A 267 17.80 15.19 20.59
N TRP A 268 16.51 15.44 20.82
CA TRP A 268 15.88 16.72 20.55
C TRP A 268 16.00 17.65 21.75
N LEU A 269 16.66 18.78 21.52
CA LEU A 269 16.82 19.88 22.46
C LEU A 269 15.56 20.75 22.40
N THR A 270 14.87 20.90 23.52
CA THR A 270 13.62 21.68 23.62
C THR A 270 13.85 23.12 24.10
N GLY A 271 15.08 23.46 24.49
CA GLY A 271 15.43 24.70 25.16
C GLY A 271 15.02 24.77 26.64
N LEU A 272 14.41 23.72 27.21
CA LEU A 272 14.11 23.62 28.64
C LEU A 272 14.95 22.53 29.31
N PRO A 273 15.71 22.83 30.38
CA PRO A 273 16.54 21.84 31.06
C PRO A 273 15.76 20.59 31.53
N GLY A 274 16.35 19.41 31.35
CA GLY A 274 15.75 18.13 31.76
C GLY A 274 14.50 17.75 30.96
N THR A 275 14.39 18.20 29.72
CA THR A 275 13.31 17.80 28.80
C THR A 275 13.82 17.39 27.42
N THR A 276 15.09 16.95 27.35
CA THR A 276 15.67 16.34 26.15
C THR A 276 14.81 15.14 25.75
N LEU A 277 14.29 15.16 24.52
CA LEU A 277 13.48 14.06 24.01
C LEU A 277 14.35 13.16 23.15
N TRP A 278 14.36 11.87 23.44
CA TRP A 278 15.15 10.88 22.74
C TRP A 278 14.31 10.04 21.79
N ARG A 279 14.92 9.60 20.69
CA ARG A 279 14.39 8.58 19.78
C ARG A 279 15.50 7.57 19.45
N GLY A 280 15.12 6.30 19.42
CA GLY A 280 15.97 5.16 19.07
C GLY A 280 15.29 3.86 19.51
N ALA A 281 15.62 2.75 18.87
CA ALA A 281 15.00 1.45 19.17
C ALA A 281 15.74 0.72 20.31
N LEU A 282 17.00 0.37 20.11
CA LEU A 282 17.88 -0.13 21.16
C LEU A 282 18.98 0.90 21.44
N LEU A 283 18.82 1.65 22.51
CA LEU A 283 19.74 2.72 22.92
C LEU A 283 20.82 2.16 23.84
N ARG A 284 22.08 2.17 23.42
CA ARG A 284 23.22 1.78 24.26
C ARG A 284 23.76 3.00 24.99
N HIS A 285 23.68 2.98 26.32
CA HIS A 285 24.32 4.00 27.13
C HIS A 285 25.84 3.94 26.95
N VAL A 286 26.48 5.09 26.73
CA VAL A 286 27.93 5.22 26.57
C VAL A 286 28.46 6.33 27.47
N GLU A 287 29.72 6.21 27.88
CA GLU A 287 30.43 7.22 28.67
C GLU A 287 31.38 8.00 27.77
N THR A 288 31.20 9.33 27.70
CA THR A 288 32.04 10.21 26.89
C THR A 288 33.38 10.48 27.59
N VAL A 289 34.48 10.22 26.88
CA VAL A 289 35.85 10.50 27.35
C VAL A 289 36.35 11.82 26.77
N TRP A 290 36.23 12.00 25.45
CA TRP A 290 36.63 13.21 24.74
C TRP A 290 35.58 13.66 23.74
N THR A 291 35.54 14.98 23.49
CA THR A 291 34.63 15.64 22.56
C THR A 291 35.43 16.47 21.56
N HIS A 292 35.31 16.14 20.27
CA HIS A 292 36.01 16.83 19.19
C HIS A 292 35.01 17.52 18.24
N LEU A 293 35.27 18.78 17.90
CA LEU A 293 34.51 19.56 16.93
C LEU A 293 35.20 19.49 15.56
N VAL A 294 34.49 18.98 14.55
CA VAL A 294 35.06 18.74 13.21
C VAL A 294 34.46 19.62 12.12
N GLN A 295 33.27 20.18 12.33
CA GLN A 295 32.64 21.13 11.40
C GLN A 295 31.67 22.07 12.11
N VAL A 296 31.58 23.31 11.60
CA VAL A 296 30.51 24.26 11.90
C VAL A 296 30.14 24.96 10.59
N ARG A 297 28.84 25.08 10.30
CA ARG A 297 28.30 25.86 9.16
C ARG A 297 26.90 26.43 9.45
N PRO A 298 26.43 27.44 8.68
CA PRO A 298 25.05 27.91 8.78
C PRO A 298 24.05 26.83 8.35
N ALA A 299 22.95 26.71 9.08
CA ALA A 299 21.85 25.80 8.73
C ALA A 299 20.61 26.57 8.22
N ALA A 300 20.78 27.32 7.12
CA ALA A 300 19.73 28.24 6.65
C ALA A 300 18.37 27.57 6.37
N ALA A 301 18.40 26.33 5.84
CA ALA A 301 17.19 25.57 5.53
C ALA A 301 16.54 24.90 6.74
N PHE A 302 17.25 24.77 7.87
CA PHE A 302 16.72 24.13 9.08
C PHE A 302 15.81 25.11 9.82
N ASP A 303 14.62 24.66 10.22
CA ASP A 303 13.71 25.40 11.09
C ASP A 303 13.08 24.42 12.08
N PRO A 304 13.40 24.51 13.39
CA PRO A 304 12.84 23.60 14.39
C PRO A 304 11.42 23.99 14.86
N GLU A 305 10.97 25.23 14.62
CA GLU A 305 9.62 25.72 14.97
C GLU A 305 8.97 26.48 13.79
N PRO A 306 8.82 25.84 12.60
CA PRO A 306 8.35 26.52 11.39
C PRO A 306 6.89 26.94 11.46
N SER A 307 6.55 27.97 10.68
CA SER A 307 5.17 28.28 10.31
C SER A 307 4.81 27.51 9.04
N LEU A 308 3.89 26.56 9.15
CA LEU A 308 3.48 25.68 8.07
C LEU A 308 1.99 25.85 7.76
N ASP A 309 1.62 25.63 6.50
CA ASP A 309 0.24 25.35 6.15
C ASP A 309 -0.15 24.00 6.75
N VAL A 310 -1.31 23.90 7.38
CA VAL A 310 -1.89 22.64 7.88
C VAL A 310 -3.34 22.52 7.46
N LEU A 311 -3.87 21.30 7.38
CA LEU A 311 -5.27 21.10 7.02
C LEU A 311 -6.22 21.63 8.09
N THR A 312 -7.31 22.30 7.65
CA THR A 312 -8.43 22.61 8.54
C THR A 312 -9.13 21.32 9.03
N ASP A 313 -9.82 21.37 10.17
CA ASP A 313 -10.53 20.20 10.72
C ASP A 313 -11.52 19.60 9.71
N ALA A 314 -12.33 20.45 9.05
CA ALA A 314 -13.30 20.02 8.04
C ALA A 314 -12.62 19.37 6.81
N CYS A 315 -11.46 19.89 6.40
CA CYS A 315 -10.69 19.31 5.31
C CYS A 315 -10.16 17.93 5.72
N ARG A 316 -9.63 17.78 6.94
CA ARG A 316 -9.16 16.48 7.46
C ARG A 316 -10.25 15.41 7.45
N ASP A 317 -11.46 15.74 7.90
CA ASP A 317 -12.56 14.77 7.93
C ASP A 317 -12.97 14.34 6.51
N ARG A 318 -12.96 15.28 5.55
CA ARG A 318 -13.16 14.96 4.12
C ARG A 318 -12.07 14.02 3.61
N TRP A 319 -10.80 14.32 3.88
CA TRP A 319 -9.65 13.53 3.41
C TRP A 319 -9.61 12.13 4.02
N ARG A 320 -9.85 11.97 5.34
CA ARG A 320 -10.05 10.65 5.97
C ARG A 320 -11.25 9.89 5.40
N GLY A 321 -12.25 10.64 4.95
CA GLY A 321 -13.42 10.12 4.27
C GLY A 321 -13.14 9.62 2.86
N THR A 322 -12.20 10.19 2.12
CA THR A 322 -12.03 9.90 0.68
C THR A 322 -10.75 9.11 0.38
N CYS A 323 -9.74 9.19 1.23
CA CYS A 323 -8.43 8.63 0.97
C CYS A 323 -8.07 7.56 2.00
N ALA A 324 -7.24 6.61 1.59
CA ALA A 324 -6.57 5.75 2.55
C ALA A 324 -5.64 6.62 3.40
N THR A 325 -5.71 6.44 4.71
CA THR A 325 -4.94 7.24 5.67
C THR A 325 -3.95 6.32 6.38
N ALA A 326 -2.69 6.73 6.44
CA ALA A 326 -1.67 6.03 7.24
C ALA A 326 -0.96 7.03 8.17
N PRO A 327 -0.62 6.63 9.40
CA PRO A 327 0.31 7.42 10.21
C PRO A 327 1.66 7.48 9.50
N VAL A 328 2.34 8.64 9.55
CA VAL A 328 3.65 8.80 8.92
C VAL A 328 4.68 9.44 9.84
N ASP A 329 5.89 8.92 9.79
CA ASP A 329 7.04 9.51 10.47
C ASP A 329 7.70 10.55 9.55
N ILE A 330 7.40 11.83 9.81
CA ILE A 330 7.85 12.95 8.98
C ILE A 330 9.30 13.31 9.33
N LEU A 331 10.23 13.03 8.42
CA LEU A 331 11.66 13.40 8.56
C LEU A 331 11.92 14.84 8.09
N VAL A 332 11.21 15.27 7.04
CA VAL A 332 11.23 16.65 6.52
C VAL A 332 9.79 17.08 6.28
N PRO A 333 9.30 18.13 6.96
CA PRO A 333 7.91 18.57 6.79
C PRO A 333 7.68 19.25 5.43
N PRO A 334 6.48 19.13 4.84
CA PRO A 334 6.14 19.85 3.61
C PRO A 334 6.15 21.36 3.84
N ARG A 335 6.72 22.13 2.91
CA ARG A 335 6.58 23.60 2.92
C ARG A 335 5.16 24.07 2.62
N ARG A 336 4.44 23.31 1.80
CA ARG A 336 3.03 23.55 1.44
C ARG A 336 2.29 22.23 1.50
N VAL A 337 1.18 22.19 2.22
CA VAL A 337 0.30 21.02 2.24
C VAL A 337 -0.50 21.00 0.95
N ARG A 338 -0.16 20.07 0.06
CA ARG A 338 -0.83 19.86 -1.22
C ARG A 338 -0.80 18.38 -1.59
N ALA A 339 -1.80 17.93 -2.31
CA ALA A 339 -1.73 16.64 -3.00
C ALA A 339 -0.70 16.74 -4.12
N SER A 340 0.22 15.79 -4.18
CA SER A 340 1.29 15.78 -5.19
C SER A 340 1.76 14.37 -5.47
N SER A 341 2.47 14.19 -6.59
CA SER A 341 3.14 12.92 -6.85
C SER A 341 4.21 12.66 -5.80
N PHE A 342 4.59 11.39 -5.68
CA PHE A 342 5.55 10.96 -4.71
C PHE A 342 6.57 9.99 -5.31
N LEU A 343 7.75 9.94 -4.71
CA LEU A 343 8.84 9.04 -5.09
C LEU A 343 9.11 8.08 -3.94
N THR A 344 9.26 6.79 -4.22
CA THR A 344 9.63 5.79 -3.22
C THR A 344 11.08 5.32 -3.37
N SER A 345 11.70 4.95 -2.24
CA SER A 345 13.06 4.39 -2.19
C SER A 345 13.28 3.61 -0.88
N VAL A 346 14.30 2.76 -0.80
CA VAL A 346 14.69 2.16 0.50
C VAL A 346 15.39 3.19 1.35
N ARG A 347 16.44 3.79 0.77
CA ARG A 347 17.33 4.73 1.44
C ARG A 347 17.08 6.13 0.94
N LEU A 348 17.27 7.11 1.82
CA LEU A 348 17.08 8.52 1.51
C LEU A 348 18.11 9.06 0.50
N GLU A 349 19.36 8.61 0.59
CA GLU A 349 20.42 8.94 -0.38
C GLU A 349 20.09 8.44 -1.81
N GLU A 350 19.52 7.24 -1.92
CA GLU A 350 19.06 6.71 -3.20
C GLU A 350 17.90 7.54 -3.77
N ALA A 351 16.98 8.00 -2.91
CA ALA A 351 15.89 8.88 -3.31
C ALA A 351 16.42 10.22 -3.86
N TRP A 352 17.44 10.80 -3.22
CA TRP A 352 18.10 12.01 -3.68
C TRP A 352 18.76 11.81 -5.05
N SER A 353 19.50 10.71 -5.22
CA SER A 353 20.12 10.35 -6.50
C SER A 353 19.10 10.11 -7.63
N ARG A 354 17.89 9.63 -7.29
CA ARG A 354 16.77 9.55 -8.24
C ARG A 354 16.21 10.93 -8.56
N TYR A 355 16.01 11.78 -7.56
CA TYR A 355 15.51 13.16 -7.73
C TYR A 355 16.39 14.00 -8.66
N LEU A 356 17.72 13.90 -8.54
CA LEU A 356 18.68 14.62 -9.39
C LEU A 356 18.59 14.24 -10.88
N ARG A 357 18.08 13.05 -11.20
CA ARG A 357 17.90 12.55 -12.58
C ARG A 357 16.54 12.89 -13.18
N LEU A 358 15.66 13.55 -12.43
CA LEU A 358 14.35 13.98 -12.92
C LEU A 358 14.47 15.27 -13.73
N GLU A 359 13.66 15.37 -14.79
CA GLU A 359 13.51 16.58 -15.56
C GLU A 359 12.86 17.70 -14.73
N PRO A 360 13.09 19.00 -15.04
CA PRO A 360 12.54 20.11 -14.28
C PRO A 360 11.02 20.05 -14.07
N GLU A 361 10.25 19.64 -15.08
CA GLU A 361 8.79 19.52 -15.01
C GLU A 361 8.31 18.40 -14.09
N GLN A 362 9.07 17.31 -13.98
CA GLN A 362 8.78 16.20 -13.08
C GLN A 362 9.01 16.62 -11.62
N ARG A 363 10.11 17.34 -11.37
CA ARG A 363 10.44 17.85 -10.01
C ARG A 363 9.38 18.81 -9.47
N GLN A 364 8.75 19.63 -10.34
CA GLN A 364 7.69 20.56 -9.92
C GLN A 364 6.42 19.86 -9.43
N ARG A 365 6.09 18.69 -9.99
CA ARG A 365 4.93 17.87 -9.64
C ARG A 365 5.16 17.03 -8.38
N LEU A 366 6.40 16.63 -8.14
CA LEU A 366 6.81 15.93 -6.93
C LEU A 366 6.62 16.82 -5.70
N GLY A 367 6.03 16.28 -4.65
CA GLY A 367 5.94 16.96 -3.35
C GLY A 367 6.35 16.09 -2.16
N HIS A 368 6.39 14.77 -2.35
CA HIS A 368 6.68 13.82 -1.29
C HIS A 368 7.73 12.78 -1.72
N VAL A 369 8.54 12.38 -0.76
CA VAL A 369 9.52 11.30 -0.88
C VAL A 369 9.25 10.32 0.26
N LEU A 370 9.04 9.05 -0.06
CA LEU A 370 8.76 7.98 0.90
C LEU A 370 9.95 7.04 0.96
N VAL A 371 10.50 6.84 2.14
CA VAL A 371 11.69 6.02 2.36
C VAL A 371 11.48 5.02 3.49
N GLU A 372 12.00 3.81 3.37
CA GLU A 372 12.00 2.86 4.48
C GLU A 372 12.99 3.29 5.57
N ARG A 373 14.15 3.80 5.15
CA ARG A 373 15.26 4.18 6.02
C ARG A 373 15.77 5.56 5.65
N GLY A 374 15.92 6.38 6.68
CA GLY A 374 16.60 7.66 6.57
C GLY A 374 16.49 8.49 7.85
N GLY A 375 17.37 9.48 7.98
CA GLY A 375 17.45 10.39 9.11
C GLY A 375 17.29 11.85 8.70
N ALA A 376 16.68 12.67 9.56
CA ALA A 376 16.45 14.09 9.32
C ALA A 376 17.75 14.94 9.26
N ALA A 377 18.88 14.38 9.73
CA ALA A 377 20.21 14.99 9.71
C ALA A 377 21.10 14.53 8.54
N GLU A 378 20.65 13.56 7.73
CA GLU A 378 21.41 13.17 6.53
C GLU A 378 21.59 14.33 5.56
N HIS A 379 22.65 14.26 4.75
CA HIS A 379 22.83 15.20 3.65
C HIS A 379 21.61 15.25 2.73
N ALA A 380 21.06 14.09 2.34
CA ALA A 380 19.88 14.03 1.50
C ALA A 380 18.64 14.72 2.14
N ALA A 381 18.45 14.60 3.46
CA ALA A 381 17.37 15.30 4.16
C ALA A 381 17.56 16.83 4.14
N VAL A 382 18.79 17.30 4.31
CA VAL A 382 19.13 18.73 4.18
C VAL A 382 18.81 19.22 2.77
N MET A 383 19.19 18.47 1.74
CA MET A 383 18.91 18.80 0.35
C MET A 383 17.40 18.84 0.05
N PHE A 384 16.63 17.83 0.45
CA PHE A 384 15.17 17.84 0.26
C PHE A 384 14.48 19.01 0.98
N ARG A 385 14.98 19.41 2.16
CA ARG A 385 14.47 20.58 2.89
C ARG A 385 14.71 21.88 2.14
N GLN A 386 15.83 22.01 1.42
CA GLN A 386 16.10 23.17 0.56
C GLN A 386 15.13 23.25 -0.61
N GLU A 387 14.90 22.11 -1.28
CA GLU A 387 13.96 21.96 -2.38
C GLU A 387 12.49 22.09 -1.92
N GLY A 388 12.22 21.97 -0.62
CA GLY A 388 10.89 22.10 -0.03
C GLY A 388 10.01 20.84 -0.18
N LEU A 389 10.64 19.70 -0.40
CA LEU A 389 10.00 18.39 -0.55
C LEU A 389 9.83 17.72 0.82
N ALA A 390 8.65 17.16 1.07
CA ALA A 390 8.40 16.38 2.27
C ALA A 390 9.12 15.04 2.17
N VAL A 391 9.75 14.60 3.26
CA VAL A 391 10.34 13.27 3.38
C VAL A 391 9.62 12.53 4.50
N LEU A 392 8.98 11.42 4.14
CA LEU A 392 8.20 10.57 5.02
C LEU A 392 8.91 9.22 5.14
N ARG A 393 9.04 8.71 6.36
CA ARG A 393 9.47 7.34 6.59
C ARG A 393 8.25 6.43 6.59
N GLY A 394 8.26 5.45 5.70
CA GLY A 394 7.15 4.51 5.49
C GLY A 394 7.56 3.38 4.54
N ARG A 395 6.86 2.26 4.63
CA ARG A 395 7.11 1.11 3.77
C ARG A 395 6.37 1.28 2.43
N PRO A 396 7.01 1.03 1.28
CA PRO A 396 6.33 1.06 -0.02
C PRO A 396 5.12 0.12 -0.07
N GLU A 397 5.17 -1.03 0.60
CA GLU A 397 4.08 -2.00 0.69
C GLU A 397 2.86 -1.53 1.51
N ASP A 398 3.04 -0.52 2.37
CA ASP A 398 1.95 0.12 3.13
C ASP A 398 1.23 1.18 2.28
N ILE A 399 1.78 1.55 1.11
CA ILE A 399 1.16 2.49 0.18
C ILE A 399 0.07 1.74 -0.59
N PRO A 400 -1.17 2.26 -0.65
CA PRO A 400 -2.21 1.67 -1.48
C PRO A 400 -1.73 1.54 -2.93
N GLU A 401 -1.91 0.36 -3.51
CA GLU A 401 -1.44 0.03 -4.86
C GLU A 401 -1.91 1.00 -5.96
N THR A 402 -3.08 1.61 -5.79
CA THR A 402 -3.65 2.55 -6.76
C THR A 402 -3.30 4.02 -6.46
N ALA A 403 -2.51 4.28 -5.41
CA ALA A 403 -2.19 5.64 -5.00
C ALA A 403 -1.33 6.34 -6.06
N SER A 404 -1.84 7.47 -6.57
CA SER A 404 -1.14 8.31 -7.54
C SER A 404 -0.73 9.67 -6.98
N TYR A 405 -1.24 10.03 -5.80
CA TYR A 405 -0.81 11.20 -5.06
C TYR A 405 -0.75 10.90 -3.56
N ALA A 406 0.06 11.69 -2.88
CA ALA A 406 0.15 11.73 -1.43
C ALA A 406 -0.10 13.16 -0.93
N LEU A 407 -0.63 13.28 0.28
CA LEU A 407 -0.70 14.53 1.04
C LEU A 407 -0.31 14.23 2.49
N ALA A 408 0.79 14.80 2.96
CA ALA A 408 1.17 14.74 4.37
C ALA A 408 0.58 15.92 5.15
N ASP A 409 -0.14 15.64 6.24
CA ASP A 409 -0.58 16.63 7.21
C ASP A 409 0.39 16.66 8.42
N PRO A 410 1.26 17.67 8.52
CA PRO A 410 2.21 17.75 9.64
C PRO A 410 1.52 17.98 10.99
N TRP A 411 0.27 18.48 11.03
CA TRP A 411 -0.46 18.75 12.27
C TRP A 411 -0.91 17.49 12.99
N THR A 412 -1.42 16.51 12.23
CA THR A 412 -1.85 15.22 12.76
C THR A 412 -0.84 14.09 12.57
N GLN A 413 0.24 14.33 11.82
CA GLN A 413 1.24 13.31 11.44
C GLN A 413 0.63 12.15 10.66
N GLU A 414 -0.35 12.47 9.80
CA GLU A 414 -1.03 11.53 8.90
C GLU A 414 -0.63 11.80 7.45
N CYS A 415 -0.58 10.76 6.64
CA CYS A 415 -0.51 10.88 5.18
C CYS A 415 -1.73 10.25 4.54
N TYR A 416 -2.28 10.98 3.58
CA TYR A 416 -3.41 10.54 2.78
C TYR A 416 -2.93 10.11 1.40
N PHE A 417 -3.32 8.92 1.01
CA PHE A 417 -3.04 8.35 -0.29
C PHE A 417 -4.34 8.19 -1.06
N GLY A 418 -4.36 8.68 -2.30
CA GLY A 418 -5.52 8.57 -3.17
C GLY A 418 -5.14 8.39 -4.63
N ALA A 419 -6.14 8.01 -5.42
CA ALA A 419 -6.04 7.79 -6.86
C ALA A 419 -6.74 8.91 -7.63
N GLY A 420 -6.26 9.21 -8.83
CA GLY A 420 -6.92 10.15 -9.74
C GLY A 420 -6.85 11.60 -9.27
N ARG A 421 -8.00 12.30 -9.29
CA ARG A 421 -8.07 13.72 -8.96
C ARG A 421 -8.18 13.93 -7.45
N PRO A 422 -7.25 14.67 -6.82
CA PRO A 422 -7.29 14.88 -5.38
C PRO A 422 -8.47 15.79 -4.97
N PRO A 423 -9.07 15.58 -3.78
CA PRO A 423 -10.00 16.53 -3.18
C PRO A 423 -9.38 17.93 -3.07
N ALA A 424 -10.23 18.95 -3.00
CA ALA A 424 -9.77 20.31 -2.72
C ALA A 424 -9.02 20.35 -1.36
N VAL A 425 -7.97 21.17 -1.28
CA VAL A 425 -7.17 21.33 -0.06
C VAL A 425 -7.43 22.72 0.52
N GLU A 426 -7.84 22.76 1.78
CA GLU A 426 -8.06 23.98 2.54
C GLU A 426 -7.10 23.98 3.73
N THR A 427 -6.25 24.99 3.80
CA THR A 427 -5.20 25.10 4.81
C THR A 427 -5.35 26.33 5.68
N GLU A 428 -4.75 26.27 6.86
CA GLU A 428 -4.51 27.41 7.74
C GLU A 428 -3.04 27.43 8.17
N GLN A 429 -2.50 28.63 8.44
CA GLN A 429 -1.12 28.78 8.90
C GLN A 429 -1.02 28.53 10.41
N ARG A 430 -0.15 27.60 10.81
CA ARG A 430 0.15 27.30 12.21
C ARG A 430 1.65 27.26 12.42
N ARG A 431 2.11 27.83 13.53
CA ARG A 431 3.49 27.67 13.99
C ARG A 431 3.60 26.41 14.84
N MET A 432 4.51 25.52 14.48
CA MET A 432 4.63 24.22 15.12
C MET A 432 6.07 23.73 15.25
N SER A 433 6.35 22.88 16.24
CA SER A 433 7.66 22.21 16.36
C SER A 433 7.80 21.11 15.31
N ALA A 434 8.92 21.09 14.58
CA ALA A 434 9.27 20.04 13.62
C ALA A 434 9.90 18.80 14.30
N LEU A 435 9.38 18.44 15.48
CA LEU A 435 9.85 17.32 16.28
C LEU A 435 9.60 15.99 15.55
N PRO A 436 10.62 15.14 15.34
CA PRO A 436 10.43 13.82 14.75
C PRO A 436 9.54 12.91 15.60
N GLN A 437 8.79 12.03 14.95
CA GLN A 437 7.89 11.10 15.65
C GLN A 437 8.69 10.09 16.50
N GLY A 438 8.07 9.63 17.60
CA GLY A 438 8.64 8.64 18.52
C GLY A 438 9.59 9.21 19.58
N CYS A 439 9.83 10.52 19.57
CA CYS A 439 10.59 11.23 20.59
C CYS A 439 9.89 11.18 21.96
N ARG A 440 10.66 10.87 23.01
CA ARG A 440 10.15 10.68 24.37
C ARG A 440 11.17 11.04 25.45
N LEU A 441 10.71 11.26 26.68
CA LEU A 441 11.61 11.29 27.83
C LEU A 441 12.05 9.86 28.18
N LEU A 442 13.31 9.73 28.60
CA LEU A 442 13.87 8.47 29.10
C LEU A 442 14.12 8.59 30.60
N PHE A 443 13.84 7.52 31.33
CA PHE A 443 13.97 7.49 32.78
C PHE A 443 15.03 6.47 33.23
N ALA A 444 15.82 6.85 34.21
CA ALA A 444 16.67 5.97 34.99
C ALA A 444 15.87 5.36 36.17
N PRO A 445 16.34 4.26 36.77
CA PRO A 445 15.68 3.66 37.94
C PRO A 445 15.45 4.63 39.10
N ALA A 446 16.38 5.56 39.33
CA ALA A 446 16.26 6.56 40.39
C ALA A 446 15.06 7.51 40.21
N ASP A 447 14.67 7.80 38.96
CA ASP A 447 13.57 8.72 38.65
C ASP A 447 12.19 8.17 39.06
N ALA A 448 12.08 6.85 39.22
CA ALA A 448 10.84 6.15 39.51
C ALA A 448 10.64 5.79 41.00
N ALA A 449 11.66 6.02 41.84
CA ALA A 449 11.67 5.55 43.23
C ALA A 449 10.50 6.10 44.07
N ASP A 450 10.25 7.41 44.01
CA ASP A 450 9.18 8.08 44.77
C ASP A 450 7.79 7.60 44.30
N ALA A 451 7.60 7.45 43.00
CA ALA A 451 6.34 6.97 42.43
C ALA A 451 6.09 5.50 42.76
N ALA A 452 7.12 4.66 42.78
CA ALA A 452 7.01 3.28 43.25
C ALA A 452 6.64 3.20 44.74
N ALA A 453 7.25 4.04 45.58
CA ALA A 453 6.89 4.12 47.00
C ALA A 453 5.43 4.55 47.20
N GLY A 454 4.97 5.56 46.45
CA GLY A 454 3.58 6.03 46.47
C GLY A 454 2.59 4.97 45.98
N ALA A 455 2.87 4.32 44.84
CA ALA A 455 2.02 3.23 44.31
C ALA A 455 1.90 2.06 45.31
N ARG A 456 2.98 1.74 46.02
CA ARG A 456 2.99 0.71 47.07
C ARG A 456 2.13 1.10 48.29
N ALA A 457 2.17 2.37 48.70
CA ALA A 457 1.48 2.85 49.90
C ALA A 457 -0.01 3.09 49.66
N ASP A 458 -0.34 3.78 48.57
CA ASP A 458 -1.68 4.32 48.32
C ASP A 458 -2.48 3.52 47.30
N GLY A 459 -1.84 2.53 46.65
CA GLY A 459 -2.47 1.68 45.62
C GLY A 459 -2.84 2.41 44.33
N THR A 460 -2.39 3.66 44.15
CA THR A 460 -2.73 4.50 43.00
C THR A 460 -1.73 4.30 41.88
N ALA A 461 -2.23 4.04 40.67
CA ALA A 461 -1.36 3.86 39.51
C ALA A 461 -0.65 5.18 39.14
N PRO A 462 0.67 5.13 38.84
CA PRO A 462 1.43 6.31 38.47
C PRO A 462 0.92 6.86 37.13
N GLY A 463 0.46 8.11 37.13
CA GLY A 463 0.04 8.85 35.94
C GLY A 463 1.04 9.94 35.53
N PRO A 464 0.73 10.73 34.49
CA PRO A 464 1.61 11.80 34.00
C PRO A 464 2.02 12.81 35.08
N ALA A 465 1.18 13.06 36.09
CA ALA A 465 1.48 13.99 37.18
C ALA A 465 2.65 13.55 38.07
N ALA A 466 2.91 12.24 38.19
CA ALA A 466 4.03 11.68 38.95
C ALA A 466 5.32 11.59 38.12
N MET A 467 5.24 11.74 36.80
CA MET A 467 6.37 11.59 35.87
C MET A 467 7.24 12.86 35.87
N PRO A 468 8.56 12.75 36.18
CA PRO A 468 9.47 13.89 36.08
C PRO A 468 9.47 14.51 34.68
N GLY A 469 9.47 15.84 34.60
CA GLY A 469 9.47 16.57 33.33
C GLY A 469 8.10 16.74 32.65
N ALA A 470 7.06 15.98 33.02
CA ALA A 470 5.74 16.05 32.37
C ALA A 470 5.12 17.46 32.38
N SER A 471 5.16 18.16 33.53
CA SER A 471 4.66 19.53 33.63
C SER A 471 5.45 20.54 32.79
N ARG A 472 6.70 20.23 32.42
CA ARG A 472 7.52 21.05 31.51
C ARG A 472 7.15 20.77 30.05
N LEU A 473 6.87 19.51 29.68
CA LEU A 473 6.35 19.16 28.36
C LEU A 473 5.05 19.90 28.04
N TYR A 474 4.13 19.99 29.01
CA TYR A 474 2.88 20.76 28.86
C TYR A 474 3.08 22.28 28.72
N ARG A 475 4.28 22.80 28.99
CA ARG A 475 4.65 24.21 28.82
C ARG A 475 5.45 24.48 27.56
N LEU A 476 5.83 23.45 26.80
CA LEU A 476 6.58 23.66 25.56
C LEU A 476 5.70 24.40 24.53
N PRO A 477 6.21 25.49 23.94
CA PRO A 477 5.48 26.24 22.94
C PRO A 477 5.42 25.43 21.64
N HIS A 478 4.44 25.77 20.78
CA HIS A 478 4.34 25.27 19.40
C HIS A 478 4.26 23.74 19.21
N LEU A 479 4.18 22.94 20.28
CA LEU A 479 3.87 21.52 20.19
C LEU A 479 2.35 21.32 20.01
N PRO A 480 1.89 20.71 18.90
CA PRO A 480 0.47 20.39 18.71
C PRO A 480 -0.07 19.55 19.87
N PRO A 481 -1.32 19.76 20.32
CA PRO A 481 -1.87 19.04 21.48
C PRO A 481 -1.78 17.51 21.34
N ARG A 482 -2.14 16.95 20.18
CA ARG A 482 -2.05 15.50 19.94
C ARG A 482 -0.61 14.97 20.00
N VAL A 483 0.33 15.67 19.38
CA VAL A 483 1.75 15.29 19.41
C VAL A 483 2.29 15.32 20.83
N ARG A 484 1.91 16.34 21.62
CA ARG A 484 2.30 16.47 23.02
C ARG A 484 1.74 15.34 23.88
N ASP A 485 0.46 15.02 23.74
CA ASP A 485 -0.16 13.92 24.48
C ASP A 485 0.48 12.58 24.12
N GLN A 486 0.84 12.38 22.85
CA GLN A 486 1.58 11.20 22.39
C GLN A 486 2.98 11.11 23.02
N ILE A 487 3.76 12.20 23.06
CA ILE A 487 5.08 12.22 23.73
C ILE A 487 4.95 11.85 25.20
N VAL A 488 3.95 12.42 25.89
CA VAL A 488 3.70 12.12 27.30
C VAL A 488 3.35 10.63 27.48
N LEU A 489 2.53 10.08 26.59
CA LEU A 489 2.14 8.67 26.60
C LEU A 489 3.35 7.75 26.34
N ASP A 490 4.16 8.05 25.31
CA ASP A 490 5.36 7.30 24.91
C ASP A 490 6.47 7.36 25.98
N SER A 491 6.50 8.43 26.77
CA SER A 491 7.38 8.59 27.92
C SER A 491 6.88 7.82 29.14
N LEU A 492 5.56 7.75 29.32
CA LEU A 492 4.92 7.12 30.47
C LEU A 492 4.90 5.59 30.36
N LEU A 493 4.55 5.06 29.19
CA LEU A 493 4.21 3.65 28.97
C LEU A 493 5.32 2.89 28.21
N PRO A 494 5.64 1.64 28.59
CA PRO A 494 6.57 0.80 27.85
C PRO A 494 6.06 0.51 26.44
N THR A 495 6.82 0.91 25.42
CA THR A 495 6.58 0.52 24.03
C THR A 495 7.37 -0.74 23.66
N PRO A 496 6.98 -1.48 22.61
CA PRO A 496 7.68 -2.69 22.20
C PRO A 496 9.01 -2.48 21.54
N ASP A 497 9.25 -1.30 21.00
CA ASP A 497 10.39 -1.12 20.11
C ASP A 497 11.48 -0.29 20.76
N VAL A 498 11.34 0.10 22.03
CA VAL A 498 12.26 1.03 22.69
C VAL A 498 12.80 0.47 24.00
N PHE A 499 14.11 0.21 24.01
CA PHE A 499 14.87 -0.29 25.14
C PHE A 499 16.17 0.46 25.31
N VAL A 500 16.69 0.47 26.54
CA VAL A 500 18.02 0.99 26.86
C VAL A 500 18.89 -0.15 27.38
N ARG A 501 20.09 -0.28 26.82
CA ARG A 501 21.15 -1.16 27.31
C ARG A 501 22.09 -0.40 28.23
N ARG A 502 22.36 -0.96 29.42
CA ARG A 502 23.39 -0.51 30.36
C ARG A 502 24.22 -1.73 30.79
N GLY A 503 25.45 -1.82 30.29
CA GLY A 503 26.23 -3.05 30.42
C GLY A 503 25.51 -4.23 29.74
N ALA A 504 25.22 -5.29 30.50
CA ALA A 504 24.47 -6.45 30.01
C ALA A 504 22.94 -6.31 30.14
N GLU A 505 22.46 -5.36 30.95
CA GLU A 505 21.03 -5.19 31.22
C GLU A 505 20.34 -4.44 30.09
N VAL A 506 19.21 -4.96 29.60
CA VAL A 506 18.35 -4.30 28.61
C VAL A 506 16.94 -4.19 29.18
N ALA A 507 16.43 -2.96 29.26
CA ALA A 507 15.17 -2.66 29.93
C ALA A 507 14.44 -1.48 29.29
N SER A 508 13.13 -1.36 29.54
CA SER A 508 12.33 -0.24 29.02
C SER A 508 12.74 1.08 29.70
N PRO A 509 12.95 2.16 28.93
CA PRO A 509 13.23 3.48 29.51
C PRO A 509 11.98 4.25 29.93
N ALA A 510 10.78 3.72 29.73
CA ALA A 510 9.53 4.39 30.07
C ALA A 510 9.33 4.48 31.59
N PHE A 511 8.63 5.54 32.04
CA PHE A 511 8.45 5.81 33.47
C PHE A 511 7.80 4.65 34.22
N THR A 512 6.67 4.13 33.74
CA THR A 512 5.99 2.99 34.39
C THR A 512 6.78 1.68 34.28
N GLY A 513 7.66 1.54 33.28
CA GLY A 513 8.62 0.44 33.20
C GLY A 513 9.63 0.48 34.34
N ARG A 514 10.19 1.67 34.63
CA ARG A 514 11.08 1.89 35.78
C ARG A 514 10.38 1.74 37.12
N VAL A 515 9.11 2.16 37.22
CA VAL A 515 8.29 1.90 38.43
C VAL A 515 8.07 0.40 38.62
N ALA A 516 7.80 -0.36 37.55
CA ALA A 516 7.64 -1.81 37.63
C ALA A 516 8.90 -2.50 38.17
N GLU A 517 10.08 -2.12 37.65
CA GLU A 517 11.37 -2.61 38.14
C GLU A 517 11.54 -2.34 39.63
N ALA A 518 11.34 -1.08 40.06
CA ALA A 518 11.48 -0.68 41.46
C ALA A 518 10.50 -1.41 42.40
N LEU A 519 9.25 -1.65 41.96
CA LEU A 519 8.25 -2.38 42.75
C LEU A 519 8.62 -3.86 42.89
N LEU A 520 9.06 -4.51 41.81
CA LEU A 520 9.52 -5.90 41.84
C LEU A 520 10.80 -6.04 42.68
N ASP A 521 11.76 -5.12 42.58
CA ASP A 521 12.96 -5.07 43.42
C ASP A 521 12.63 -4.83 44.90
N GLY A 522 11.55 -4.08 45.15
CA GLY A 522 10.94 -3.91 46.47
C GLY A 522 10.23 -5.14 47.03
N GLY A 523 10.23 -6.27 46.29
CA GLY A 523 9.70 -7.56 46.72
C GLY A 523 8.19 -7.75 46.52
N LEU A 524 7.52 -6.93 45.70
CA LEU A 524 6.11 -7.15 45.38
C LEU A 524 5.95 -8.29 44.34
N PRO A 525 4.91 -9.15 44.47
CA PRO A 525 4.57 -10.13 43.44
C PRO A 525 4.16 -9.47 42.11
N ALA A 526 4.49 -10.11 40.98
CA ALA A 526 4.25 -9.55 39.65
C ALA A 526 2.78 -9.27 39.34
N GLU A 527 1.87 -10.13 39.83
CA GLU A 527 0.43 -9.93 39.69
C GLU A 527 -0.01 -8.64 40.37
N ARG A 528 0.53 -8.39 41.57
CA ARG A 528 0.23 -7.17 42.32
C ARG A 528 0.84 -5.93 41.65
N VAL A 529 2.03 -6.04 41.08
CA VAL A 529 2.64 -4.94 40.31
C VAL A 529 1.82 -4.63 39.05
N ALA A 530 1.31 -5.64 38.35
CA ALA A 530 0.47 -5.48 37.17
C ALA A 530 -0.90 -4.82 37.49
N GLU A 531 -1.44 -5.04 38.69
CA GLU A 531 -2.64 -4.34 39.18
C GLU A 531 -2.39 -2.87 39.55
N LEU A 532 -1.18 -2.54 40.00
CA LEU A 532 -0.77 -1.20 40.43
C LEU A 532 -0.35 -0.30 39.26
N LEU A 533 -0.24 -0.84 38.04
CA LEU A 533 0.20 -0.11 36.86
C LEU A 533 -0.90 -0.04 35.78
N PRO A 534 -0.79 0.92 34.84
CA PRO A 534 -1.70 0.99 33.69
C PRO A 534 -1.78 -0.34 32.94
N GLU A 535 -2.96 -0.67 32.40
CA GLU A 535 -3.22 -1.93 31.70
C GLU A 535 -2.22 -2.21 30.56
N THR A 536 -1.86 -1.18 29.81
CA THR A 536 -0.88 -1.22 28.72
C THR A 536 0.54 -1.60 29.17
N ALA A 537 0.89 -1.41 30.45
CA ALA A 537 2.17 -1.79 31.01
C ALA A 537 2.20 -3.26 31.51
N ARG A 538 1.05 -3.94 31.61
CA ARG A 538 0.96 -5.30 32.20
C ARG A 538 1.79 -6.33 31.44
N ALA A 539 1.81 -6.27 30.12
CA ALA A 539 2.63 -7.18 29.30
C ALA A 539 4.14 -6.98 29.60
N TYR A 540 4.58 -5.74 29.80
CA TYR A 540 5.96 -5.46 30.22
C TYR A 540 6.25 -6.04 31.61
N VAL A 541 5.35 -5.86 32.59
CA VAL A 541 5.52 -6.42 33.95
C VAL A 541 5.64 -7.95 33.92
N ARG A 542 4.78 -8.63 33.16
CA ARG A 542 4.84 -10.10 33.00
C ARG A 542 6.15 -10.52 32.35
N GLY A 543 6.54 -9.89 31.25
CA GLY A 543 7.79 -10.17 30.55
C GLY A 543 9.03 -9.92 31.43
N LEU A 544 9.07 -8.80 32.15
CA LEU A 544 10.12 -8.46 33.09
C LEU A 544 10.23 -9.49 34.23
N SER A 545 9.10 -9.90 34.80
CA SER A 545 9.07 -10.95 35.84
C SER A 545 9.57 -12.29 35.30
N ALA A 546 9.16 -12.68 34.09
CA ALA A 546 9.61 -13.91 33.45
C ALA A 546 11.11 -13.89 33.14
N ALA A 547 11.63 -12.78 32.60
CA ALA A 547 13.05 -12.59 32.35
C ALA A 547 13.87 -12.72 33.65
N ARG A 548 13.43 -12.10 34.74
CA ARG A 548 14.08 -12.22 36.06
C ARG A 548 14.06 -13.64 36.60
N ALA A 549 12.93 -14.35 36.48
CA ALA A 549 12.82 -15.74 36.89
C ALA A 549 13.77 -16.66 36.10
N ALA A 550 14.01 -16.34 34.82
CA ALA A 550 14.96 -17.03 33.96
C ALA A 550 16.42 -16.57 34.12
N GLY A 551 16.68 -15.53 34.92
CA GLY A 551 18.01 -14.92 35.07
C GLY A 551 18.51 -14.19 33.80
N ALA A 552 17.61 -13.80 32.89
CA ALA A 552 17.94 -13.09 31.67
C ALA A 552 18.13 -11.59 31.93
N ALA A 553 19.27 -11.04 31.50
CA ALA A 553 19.56 -9.61 31.59
C ALA A 553 18.86 -8.78 30.49
N ASP A 554 18.50 -9.41 29.37
CA ASP A 554 17.74 -8.81 28.29
C ASP A 554 16.26 -9.21 28.37
N VAL A 555 15.39 -8.23 28.65
CA VAL A 555 13.94 -8.50 28.84
C VAL A 555 13.16 -8.57 27.53
N ARG A 556 13.76 -8.21 26.39
CA ARG A 556 13.04 -7.95 25.14
C ARG A 556 12.23 -9.16 24.66
N THR A 557 12.84 -10.35 24.62
CA THR A 557 12.16 -11.57 24.17
C THR A 557 10.99 -11.93 25.08
N ALA A 558 11.17 -11.90 26.39
CA ALA A 558 10.10 -12.23 27.35
C ALA A 558 8.94 -11.23 27.29
N VAL A 559 9.24 -9.95 27.07
CA VAL A 559 8.24 -8.90 26.86
C VAL A 559 7.50 -9.07 25.52
N ALA A 560 8.21 -9.43 24.44
CA ALA A 560 7.59 -9.72 23.15
C ALA A 560 6.63 -10.92 23.24
N VAL A 561 7.01 -11.99 23.95
CA VAL A 561 6.13 -13.13 24.24
C VAL A 561 4.89 -12.70 25.03
N ALA A 562 5.07 -11.99 26.15
CA ALA A 562 3.94 -11.53 26.97
C ALA A 562 2.99 -10.59 26.22
N ARG A 563 3.49 -9.84 25.23
CA ARG A 563 2.66 -9.02 24.34
C ARG A 563 1.89 -9.85 23.33
N LEU A 564 2.54 -10.83 22.71
CA LEU A 564 1.88 -11.73 21.77
C LEU A 564 0.70 -12.46 22.45
N GLU A 565 0.90 -12.94 23.67
CA GLU A 565 -0.14 -13.51 24.52
C GLU A 565 -1.25 -12.50 24.85
N ALA A 566 -0.88 -11.25 25.21
CA ALA A 566 -1.85 -10.22 25.58
C ALA A 566 -2.68 -9.69 24.40
N ALA A 567 -2.14 -9.72 23.17
CA ALA A 567 -2.84 -9.27 21.97
C ALA A 567 -4.06 -10.15 21.64
N GLY A 568 -4.03 -11.43 22.03
CA GLY A 568 -5.14 -12.37 21.81
C GLY A 568 -5.44 -12.69 20.33
N THR A 569 -4.57 -12.28 19.41
CA THR A 569 -4.69 -12.56 17.96
C THR A 569 -4.10 -13.92 17.58
N VAL A 570 -3.26 -14.50 18.44
CA VAL A 570 -2.66 -15.83 18.30
C VAL A 570 -3.33 -16.77 19.30
N SER A 571 -3.75 -17.96 18.87
CA SER A 571 -4.34 -18.95 19.78
C SER A 571 -3.29 -19.60 20.68
N ASP A 572 -3.73 -20.18 21.80
CA ASP A 572 -2.87 -20.98 22.67
C ASP A 572 -2.16 -22.11 21.90
N SER A 573 -2.84 -22.74 20.93
CA SER A 573 -2.27 -23.82 20.14
C SER A 573 -1.14 -23.37 19.20
N ALA A 574 -1.28 -22.19 18.58
CA ALA A 574 -0.22 -21.61 17.78
C ALA A 574 0.95 -21.12 18.65
N LEU A 575 0.66 -20.56 19.84
CA LEU A 575 1.70 -20.19 20.81
C LEU A 575 2.52 -21.40 21.27
N GLU A 576 1.89 -22.55 21.55
CA GLU A 576 2.59 -23.79 21.92
C GLU A 576 3.58 -24.26 20.83
N ALA A 577 3.31 -23.95 19.55
CA ALA A 577 4.22 -24.27 18.45
C ALA A 577 5.34 -23.23 18.25
N VAL A 578 5.04 -21.94 18.44
CA VAL A 578 5.98 -20.83 18.16
C VAL A 578 6.96 -20.60 19.32
N LEU A 579 6.47 -20.58 20.56
CA LEU A 579 7.25 -20.15 21.72
C LEU A 579 8.51 -20.99 21.98
N PRO A 580 8.48 -22.35 21.89
CA PRO A 580 9.68 -23.16 22.10
C PRO A 580 10.81 -22.80 21.13
N LEU A 581 10.47 -22.44 19.89
CA LEU A 581 11.43 -22.10 18.83
C LEU A 581 12.03 -20.71 19.05
N ALA A 582 11.19 -19.72 19.42
CA ALA A 582 11.67 -18.38 19.78
C ALA A 582 12.60 -18.42 21.01
N LEU A 583 12.27 -19.24 22.02
CA LEU A 583 13.10 -19.41 23.21
C LEU A 583 14.41 -20.14 22.91
N ALA A 584 14.39 -21.14 22.02
CA ALA A 584 15.61 -21.83 21.58
C ALA A 584 16.57 -20.86 20.86
N LEU A 585 16.06 -20.08 19.89
CA LEU A 585 16.84 -19.04 19.21
C LEU A 585 17.44 -18.04 20.21
N ALA A 586 16.64 -17.53 21.15
CA ALA A 586 17.12 -16.56 22.14
C ALA A 586 18.26 -17.11 23.02
N GLY A 587 18.35 -18.44 23.20
CA GLY A 587 19.41 -19.11 23.95
C GLY A 587 20.79 -19.11 23.27
N GLU A 588 20.88 -18.76 21.98
CA GLU A 588 22.14 -18.77 21.20
C GLU A 588 22.97 -17.47 21.34
N GLY A 589 22.58 -16.59 22.27
CA GLY A 589 23.24 -15.29 22.50
C GLY A 589 22.65 -14.16 21.65
N ALA A 590 23.39 -13.07 21.48
CA ALA A 590 22.85 -11.84 20.89
C ALA A 590 22.29 -12.00 19.46
N PRO A 591 22.94 -12.71 18.50
CA PRO A 591 22.37 -12.95 17.18
C PRO A 591 21.05 -13.76 17.24
N GLY A 592 21.01 -14.75 18.14
CA GLY A 592 19.82 -15.56 18.40
C GLY A 592 18.67 -14.77 19.02
N THR A 593 18.96 -13.83 19.93
CA THR A 593 17.96 -12.89 20.47
C THR A 593 17.32 -12.05 19.37
N GLU A 594 18.10 -11.51 18.44
CA GLU A 594 17.56 -10.72 17.32
C GLU A 594 16.72 -11.60 16.37
N ALA A 595 17.12 -12.85 16.12
CA ALA A 595 16.33 -13.81 15.36
C ALA A 595 15.00 -14.16 16.05
N ALA A 596 15.02 -14.37 17.37
CA ALA A 596 13.82 -14.63 18.16
C ALA A 596 12.85 -13.44 18.13
N LEU A 597 13.35 -12.21 18.26
CA LEU A 597 12.53 -11.00 18.16
C LEU A 597 11.94 -10.86 16.75
N ALA A 598 12.74 -11.04 15.70
CA ALA A 598 12.26 -11.00 14.33
C ALA A 598 11.17 -12.06 14.06
N LEU A 599 11.32 -13.26 14.62
CA LEU A 599 10.31 -14.32 14.55
C LEU A 599 9.01 -13.91 15.23
N LEU A 600 9.06 -13.42 16.46
CA LEU A 600 7.88 -12.98 17.20
C LEU A 600 7.18 -11.81 16.50
N ASP A 601 7.94 -10.87 15.94
CA ASP A 601 7.41 -9.76 15.16
C ASP A 601 6.75 -10.23 13.87
N ALA A 602 7.36 -11.18 13.14
CA ALA A 602 6.76 -11.76 11.95
C ALA A 602 5.45 -12.49 12.26
N VAL A 603 5.40 -13.25 13.36
CA VAL A 603 4.18 -13.94 13.83
C VAL A 603 3.11 -12.92 14.24
N ALA A 604 3.45 -11.88 15.01
CA ALA A 604 2.52 -10.83 15.39
C ALA A 604 1.95 -10.10 14.17
N SER A 605 2.83 -9.78 13.21
CA SER A 605 2.49 -9.10 11.96
C SER A 605 1.53 -9.94 11.11
N LEU A 606 1.82 -11.23 10.92
CA LEU A 606 0.96 -12.15 10.18
C LEU A 606 -0.37 -12.39 10.90
N ALA A 607 -0.34 -12.55 12.24
CA ALA A 607 -1.54 -12.73 13.04
C ALA A 607 -2.48 -11.53 12.95
N SER A 608 -1.93 -10.30 12.95
CA SER A 608 -2.73 -9.09 12.70
C SER A 608 -3.39 -9.16 11.33
N SER A 609 -2.65 -9.43 10.26
CA SER A 609 -3.22 -9.43 8.91
C SER A 609 -4.23 -10.54 8.65
N LEU A 610 -4.02 -11.72 9.24
CA LEU A 610 -4.99 -12.82 9.28
C LEU A 610 -6.27 -12.46 10.06
N HIS A 611 -6.17 -11.51 10.99
CA HIS A 611 -7.27 -11.03 11.82
C HIS A 611 -8.01 -9.83 11.21
N ASP A 612 -7.29 -8.93 10.51
CA ASP A 612 -7.81 -7.69 9.94
C ASP A 612 -8.75 -7.97 8.76
N LEU A 613 -8.34 -8.85 7.85
CA LEU A 613 -9.21 -9.38 6.81
C LEU A 613 -9.89 -10.65 7.32
N ASP A 614 -11.12 -10.52 7.86
CA ASP A 614 -11.87 -11.59 8.53
C ASP A 614 -12.43 -12.66 7.56
N VAL A 615 -11.55 -13.30 6.79
CA VAL A 615 -11.87 -14.38 5.83
C VAL A 615 -11.29 -15.74 6.23
N TYR A 616 -10.56 -15.79 7.35
CA TYR A 616 -9.89 -16.97 7.89
C TYR A 616 -10.58 -17.48 9.16
N THR A 617 -10.81 -18.78 9.26
CA THR A 617 -11.20 -19.43 10.52
C THR A 617 -10.02 -19.49 11.49
N ALA A 618 -10.28 -19.64 12.79
CA ALA A 618 -9.21 -19.77 13.80
C ALA A 618 -8.19 -20.88 13.45
N SER A 619 -8.67 -22.05 13.00
CA SER A 619 -7.81 -23.16 12.61
C SER A 619 -6.92 -22.84 11.40
N GLU A 620 -7.46 -22.12 10.39
CA GLU A 620 -6.66 -21.70 9.23
C GLU A 620 -5.59 -20.68 9.63
N ARG A 621 -5.90 -19.77 10.58
CA ARG A 621 -4.91 -18.80 11.10
C ARG A 621 -3.75 -19.53 11.79
N ASP A 622 -4.05 -20.49 12.67
CA ASP A 622 -3.04 -21.27 13.39
C ASP A 622 -2.17 -22.10 12.44
N GLU A 623 -2.77 -22.70 11.42
CA GLU A 623 -2.06 -23.48 10.39
C GLU A 623 -1.07 -22.61 9.61
N VAL A 624 -1.48 -21.41 9.20
CA VAL A 624 -0.61 -20.46 8.47
C VAL A 624 0.56 -20.03 9.34
N LEU A 625 0.33 -19.64 10.59
CA LEU A 625 1.39 -19.23 11.50
C LEU A 625 2.38 -20.37 11.75
N THR A 626 1.89 -21.55 12.09
CA THR A 626 2.72 -22.73 12.38
C THR A 626 3.56 -23.16 11.18
N ARG A 627 2.98 -23.19 9.98
CA ARG A 627 3.71 -23.53 8.74
C ARG A 627 4.75 -22.48 8.37
N THR A 628 4.46 -21.20 8.60
CA THR A 628 5.42 -20.13 8.32
C THR A 628 6.65 -20.29 9.21
N VAL A 629 6.46 -20.57 10.50
CA VAL A 629 7.58 -20.80 11.42
C VAL A 629 8.35 -22.07 11.06
N ALA A 630 7.66 -23.16 10.68
CA ALA A 630 8.31 -24.39 10.22
C ALA A 630 9.11 -24.24 8.91
N ALA A 631 8.85 -23.20 8.10
CA ALA A 631 9.59 -22.93 6.88
C ALA A 631 10.90 -22.14 7.11
N LEU A 632 11.16 -21.66 8.34
CA LEU A 632 12.34 -20.87 8.66
C LEU A 632 13.56 -21.75 8.96
N PRO A 633 14.77 -21.36 8.51
CA PRO A 633 16.03 -22.03 8.83
C PRO A 633 16.53 -21.59 10.21
N LEU A 634 15.91 -22.13 11.26
CA LEU A 634 16.17 -21.72 12.65
C LEU A 634 17.60 -22.04 13.14
N ASP A 635 18.34 -22.86 12.40
CA ASP A 635 19.75 -23.15 12.62
C ASP A 635 20.70 -22.05 12.10
N ASP A 636 20.20 -21.08 11.35
CA ASP A 636 20.90 -19.87 10.94
C ASP A 636 20.13 -18.61 11.40
N PRO A 637 20.54 -18.01 12.55
CA PRO A 637 19.89 -16.81 13.08
C PRO A 637 19.89 -15.63 12.11
N ALA A 638 20.97 -15.43 11.34
CA ALA A 638 21.07 -14.30 10.41
C ALA A 638 20.09 -14.46 9.24
N ARG A 639 20.05 -15.68 8.67
CA ARG A 639 19.10 -16.05 7.62
C ARG A 639 17.65 -15.98 8.12
N THR A 640 17.40 -16.43 9.35
CA THR A 640 16.09 -16.33 10.00
C THR A 640 15.61 -14.88 10.11
N VAL A 641 16.46 -13.94 10.56
CA VAL A 641 16.11 -12.52 10.61
C VAL A 641 15.68 -11.99 9.25
N VAL A 642 16.42 -12.33 8.18
CA VAL A 642 16.09 -11.90 6.81
C VAL A 642 14.75 -12.45 6.36
N LEU A 643 14.48 -13.74 6.59
CA LEU A 643 13.25 -14.38 6.16
C LEU A 643 12.03 -13.99 7.00
N CYS A 644 12.20 -13.74 8.31
CA CYS A 644 11.15 -13.16 9.14
C CYS A 644 10.77 -11.76 8.67
N ARG A 645 11.77 -10.93 8.32
CA ARG A 645 11.52 -9.61 7.71
C ARG A 645 10.82 -9.75 6.36
N PHE A 646 11.22 -10.71 5.53
CA PHE A 646 10.54 -10.99 4.26
C PHE A 646 9.07 -11.39 4.47
N ALA A 647 8.78 -12.31 5.40
CA ALA A 647 7.43 -12.73 5.74
C ALA A 647 6.58 -11.55 6.25
N ALA A 648 7.16 -10.69 7.08
CA ALA A 648 6.51 -9.49 7.59
C ALA A 648 6.31 -8.39 6.54
N ARG A 649 7.04 -8.40 5.41
CA ARG A 649 7.02 -7.38 4.35
C ARG A 649 6.28 -7.79 3.09
N SER A 650 6.06 -9.09 2.89
CA SER A 650 5.37 -9.59 1.69
C SER A 650 3.94 -9.05 1.63
N SER A 651 3.55 -8.57 0.45
CA SER A 651 2.18 -8.17 0.08
C SER A 651 1.30 -9.36 -0.29
N ALA A 652 1.89 -10.56 -0.44
CA ALA A 652 1.19 -11.78 -0.80
C ALA A 652 0.08 -12.13 0.22
N PRO A 653 -0.89 -12.96 -0.17
CA PRO A 653 -1.86 -13.50 0.77
C PRO A 653 -1.17 -14.15 1.97
N PRO A 654 -1.64 -13.91 3.21
CA PRO A 654 -1.09 -14.56 4.40
C PRO A 654 -1.10 -16.09 4.30
N ALA A 655 -2.12 -16.68 3.66
CA ALA A 655 -2.20 -18.12 3.36
C ALA A 655 -1.04 -18.65 2.49
N GLU A 656 -0.31 -17.77 1.82
CA GLU A 656 0.76 -18.11 0.89
C GLU A 656 2.16 -17.77 1.40
N THR A 657 2.25 -17.01 2.50
CA THR A 657 3.52 -16.56 3.06
C THR A 657 4.46 -17.72 3.38
N TYR A 658 3.98 -18.82 3.99
CA TYR A 658 4.85 -19.95 4.32
C TYR A 658 5.48 -20.61 3.08
N ARG A 659 4.80 -20.62 1.94
CA ARG A 659 5.33 -21.17 0.68
C ARG A 659 6.38 -20.23 0.09
N LEU A 660 6.14 -18.92 0.13
CA LEU A 660 7.14 -17.92 -0.25
C LEU A 660 8.39 -18.01 0.63
N VAL A 661 8.23 -18.15 1.94
CA VAL A 661 9.34 -18.34 2.89
C VAL A 661 10.09 -19.63 2.59
N ALA A 662 9.39 -20.74 2.29
CA ALA A 662 10.03 -22.00 1.92
C ALA A 662 10.85 -21.90 0.63
N LEU A 663 10.35 -21.19 -0.40
CA LEU A 663 11.11 -20.92 -1.62
C LEU A 663 12.32 -20.02 -1.33
N ALA A 664 12.16 -18.98 -0.50
CA ALA A 664 13.23 -18.07 -0.10
C ALA A 664 14.29 -18.72 0.82
N ALA A 665 13.94 -19.79 1.53
CA ALA A 665 14.89 -20.61 2.26
C ALA A 665 15.76 -21.45 1.31
N GLY A 666 15.24 -21.81 0.12
CA GLY A 666 15.95 -22.57 -0.90
C GLY A 666 16.79 -21.77 -1.89
N ASP A 667 16.52 -20.47 -2.07
CA ASP A 667 17.30 -19.54 -2.92
C ASP A 667 17.56 -18.23 -2.17
N GLU A 668 18.85 -17.91 -2.02
CA GLU A 668 19.27 -16.82 -1.16
C GLU A 668 18.74 -15.45 -1.59
N ASP A 669 18.60 -15.25 -2.89
CA ASP A 669 18.25 -13.99 -3.52
C ASP A 669 16.75 -13.84 -3.77
N PHE A 670 15.98 -14.93 -3.61
CA PHE A 670 14.56 -14.95 -3.99
C PHE A 670 13.75 -13.85 -3.30
N ALA A 671 13.91 -13.70 -1.98
CA ALA A 671 13.23 -12.67 -1.20
C ALA A 671 13.54 -11.25 -1.73
N THR A 672 14.82 -11.00 -2.07
CA THR A 672 15.26 -9.72 -2.63
C THR A 672 14.64 -9.47 -4.00
N ARG A 673 14.62 -10.48 -4.88
CA ARG A 673 14.03 -10.37 -6.23
C ARG A 673 12.52 -10.14 -6.18
N TYR A 674 11.80 -10.85 -5.30
CA TYR A 674 10.36 -10.66 -5.09
C TYR A 674 10.04 -9.24 -4.59
N LEU A 675 10.74 -8.78 -3.52
CA LEU A 675 10.52 -7.44 -2.97
C LEU A 675 10.90 -6.32 -3.96
N ALA A 676 11.86 -6.57 -4.86
CA ALA A 676 12.20 -5.64 -5.94
C ALA A 676 11.06 -5.51 -6.96
N ALA A 677 10.40 -6.61 -7.33
CA ALA A 677 9.24 -6.58 -8.22
C ALA A 677 8.05 -5.84 -7.57
N GLU A 678 7.76 -6.12 -6.30
CA GLU A 678 6.73 -5.41 -5.54
C GLU A 678 6.99 -3.90 -5.47
N ARG A 679 8.24 -3.49 -5.23
CA ARG A 679 8.58 -2.07 -5.21
C ARG A 679 8.46 -1.43 -6.59
N ALA A 680 8.93 -2.09 -7.64
CA ALA A 680 8.83 -1.56 -9.00
C ALA A 680 7.36 -1.39 -9.44
N ARG A 681 6.47 -2.25 -8.94
CA ARG A 681 5.02 -2.16 -9.14
C ARG A 681 4.44 -0.89 -8.51
N VAL A 682 4.78 -0.62 -7.24
CA VAL A 682 4.40 0.62 -6.54
C VAL A 682 4.99 1.86 -7.23
N ASP A 683 6.26 1.80 -7.65
CA ASP A 683 6.93 2.89 -8.37
C ASP A 683 6.23 3.22 -9.71
N LEU A 684 5.68 2.23 -10.42
CA LEU A 684 4.90 2.45 -11.65
C LEU A 684 3.55 3.14 -11.36
N SER A 685 2.81 2.66 -10.35
CA SER A 685 1.52 3.26 -9.97
C SER A 685 1.66 4.73 -9.59
N ALA A 686 2.72 5.05 -8.85
CA ALA A 686 3.06 6.41 -8.42
C ALA A 686 3.72 7.29 -9.50
N ALA A 687 4.08 6.70 -10.65
CA ALA A 687 4.89 7.37 -11.65
C ALA A 687 4.18 8.59 -12.26
N ASP A 688 4.93 9.67 -12.40
CA ASP A 688 4.56 10.76 -13.28
C ASP A 688 4.33 10.25 -14.72
N PRO A 689 3.37 10.79 -15.50
CA PRO A 689 3.16 10.38 -16.89
C PRO A 689 4.47 10.25 -17.70
N MET A 690 5.37 11.24 -17.59
CA MET A 690 6.60 11.26 -18.39
C MET A 690 7.66 10.25 -17.92
N ASP A 691 7.55 9.68 -16.71
CA ASP A 691 8.45 8.63 -16.20
C ASP A 691 7.80 7.24 -16.26
N ALA A 692 6.49 7.14 -16.48
CA ALA A 692 5.72 5.90 -16.37
C ALA A 692 6.25 4.79 -17.30
N GLY A 693 6.61 5.11 -18.55
CA GLY A 693 7.24 4.15 -19.46
C GLY A 693 8.58 3.60 -18.92
N ARG A 694 9.44 4.45 -18.35
CA ARG A 694 10.70 4.03 -17.74
C ARG A 694 10.48 3.14 -16.52
N ARG A 695 9.46 3.44 -15.71
CA ARG A 695 9.07 2.61 -14.55
C ARG A 695 8.47 1.28 -14.99
N GLY A 696 7.72 1.26 -16.08
CA GLY A 696 7.24 0.03 -16.71
C GLY A 696 8.40 -0.88 -17.12
N GLN A 697 9.46 -0.33 -17.73
CA GLN A 697 10.66 -1.11 -18.06
C GLN A 697 11.34 -1.67 -16.80
N ALA A 698 11.52 -0.85 -15.77
CA ALA A 698 12.14 -1.29 -14.51
C ALA A 698 11.32 -2.41 -13.82
N LEU A 699 9.98 -2.33 -13.89
CA LEU A 699 9.08 -3.40 -13.43
C LEU A 699 9.27 -4.67 -14.24
N ASN A 700 9.34 -4.58 -15.56
CA ASN A 700 9.59 -5.74 -16.43
C ASN A 700 10.92 -6.41 -16.11
N ASP A 701 11.99 -5.63 -15.89
CA ASP A 701 13.31 -6.16 -15.56
C ASP A 701 13.34 -6.81 -14.17
N ALA A 702 12.69 -6.21 -13.17
CA ALA A 702 12.54 -6.80 -11.85
C ALA A 702 11.75 -8.12 -11.90
N TYR A 703 10.65 -8.15 -12.66
CA TYR A 703 9.86 -9.36 -12.85
C TYR A 703 10.64 -10.45 -13.60
N ARG A 704 11.42 -10.11 -14.64
CA ARG A 704 12.30 -11.05 -15.33
C ARG A 704 13.34 -11.66 -14.41
N ALA A 705 13.95 -10.86 -13.53
CA ALA A 705 14.88 -11.36 -12.52
C ALA A 705 14.18 -12.30 -11.54
N TYR A 706 12.95 -11.97 -11.13
CA TYR A 706 12.12 -12.81 -10.26
C TYR A 706 11.76 -14.16 -10.90
N VAL A 707 11.22 -14.19 -12.13
CA VAL A 707 10.86 -15.44 -12.81
C VAL A 707 12.07 -16.22 -13.33
N GLY A 708 13.21 -15.56 -13.50
CA GLY A 708 14.49 -16.20 -13.81
C GLY A 708 15.15 -16.88 -12.61
N ALA A 709 14.59 -16.76 -11.40
CA ALA A 709 15.08 -17.46 -10.22
C ALA A 709 15.00 -18.98 -10.42
N GLY A 710 16.05 -19.70 -10.02
CA GLY A 710 16.15 -21.15 -10.24
C GLY A 710 15.04 -21.95 -9.57
N VAL A 711 14.41 -21.39 -8.52
CA VAL A 711 13.30 -22.02 -7.78
C VAL A 711 12.03 -22.26 -8.60
N TRP A 712 11.90 -21.61 -9.76
CA TRP A 712 10.77 -21.84 -10.67
C TRP A 712 10.99 -23.02 -11.62
N GLY A 713 12.23 -23.50 -11.75
CA GLY A 713 12.56 -24.72 -12.50
C GLY A 713 12.01 -25.99 -11.84
N ASP A 714 11.82 -27.06 -12.62
CA ASP A 714 11.34 -28.38 -12.15
C ASP A 714 9.97 -28.41 -11.44
N GLY A 715 9.05 -27.51 -11.81
CA GLY A 715 7.68 -27.52 -11.30
C GLY A 715 7.46 -26.70 -10.03
N GLY A 716 8.11 -25.53 -9.94
CA GLY A 716 7.83 -24.53 -8.90
C GLY A 716 6.35 -24.16 -8.76
N ASP A 717 6.00 -23.41 -7.70
CA ASP A 717 4.60 -23.15 -7.36
C ASP A 717 3.92 -22.19 -8.35
N ALA A 718 3.29 -22.76 -9.38
CA ALA A 718 2.60 -22.02 -10.43
C ALA A 718 1.54 -21.04 -9.90
N VAL A 719 0.92 -21.33 -8.75
CA VAL A 719 -0.10 -20.45 -8.16
C VAL A 719 0.55 -19.15 -7.66
N LEU A 720 1.75 -19.20 -7.10
CA LEU A 720 2.46 -18.01 -6.64
C LEU A 720 2.88 -17.14 -7.83
N LEU A 721 3.37 -17.76 -8.92
CA LEU A 721 3.66 -17.04 -10.16
C LEU A 721 2.41 -16.38 -10.74
N ASP A 722 1.29 -17.09 -10.74
CA ASP A 722 0.03 -16.59 -11.28
C ASP A 722 -0.56 -15.45 -10.44
N LEU A 723 -0.40 -15.48 -9.11
CA LEU A 723 -0.73 -14.34 -8.24
C LEU A 723 0.10 -13.11 -8.61
N THR A 724 1.42 -13.24 -8.71
CA THR A 724 2.29 -12.12 -9.12
C THR A 724 1.93 -11.58 -10.51
N ARG A 725 1.57 -12.46 -11.46
CA ARG A 725 1.10 -12.03 -12.79
C ARG A 725 -0.21 -11.26 -12.72
N SER A 726 -1.14 -11.70 -11.88
CA SER A 726 -2.42 -11.00 -11.68
C SER A 726 -2.19 -9.58 -11.12
N ASP A 727 -1.31 -9.46 -10.12
CA ASP A 727 -0.96 -8.16 -9.53
C ASP A 727 -0.31 -7.22 -10.56
N LEU A 728 0.54 -7.75 -11.44
CA LEU A 728 1.12 -6.99 -12.56
C LEU A 728 0.06 -6.51 -13.55
N ILE A 729 -0.85 -7.40 -13.96
CA ILE A 729 -1.96 -7.08 -14.88
C ILE A 729 -2.79 -5.91 -14.35
N GLU A 730 -3.19 -5.97 -13.07
CA GLU A 730 -4.00 -4.92 -12.46
C GLU A 730 -3.21 -3.62 -12.23
N SER A 731 -1.90 -3.71 -11.95
CA SER A 731 -1.05 -2.51 -11.83
C SER A 731 -0.87 -1.76 -13.14
N TYR A 732 -0.71 -2.47 -14.27
CA TYR A 732 -0.69 -1.84 -15.59
C TYR A 732 -2.04 -1.24 -15.95
N ASP A 733 -3.14 -1.97 -15.75
CA ASP A 733 -4.50 -1.47 -16.00
C ASP A 733 -4.80 -0.21 -15.19
N SER A 734 -4.54 -0.23 -13.88
CA SER A 734 -4.74 0.93 -13.00
C SER A 734 -3.90 2.14 -13.44
N THR A 735 -2.63 1.92 -13.82
CA THR A 735 -1.74 2.99 -14.28
C THR A 735 -2.23 3.59 -15.60
N LEU A 736 -2.60 2.75 -16.56
CA LEU A 736 -3.12 3.17 -17.85
C LEU A 736 -4.47 3.86 -17.73
N LYS A 737 -5.39 3.38 -16.89
CA LYS A 737 -6.67 4.06 -16.60
C LYS A 737 -6.42 5.47 -16.07
N ARG A 738 -5.49 5.65 -15.13
CA ARG A 738 -5.13 6.97 -14.62
C ARG A 738 -4.61 7.90 -15.72
N LEU A 739 -3.65 7.43 -16.52
CA LEU A 739 -3.07 8.22 -17.62
C LEU A 739 -4.13 8.57 -18.67
N LEU A 740 -5.06 7.63 -18.94
CA LEU A 740 -6.19 7.85 -19.83
C LEU A 740 -7.14 8.94 -19.32
N LEU A 741 -7.47 8.94 -18.03
CA LEU A 741 -8.32 9.98 -17.44
C LEU A 741 -7.67 11.36 -17.53
N GLU A 742 -6.36 11.45 -17.28
CA GLU A 742 -5.62 12.71 -17.46
C GLU A 742 -5.61 13.16 -18.94
N LEU A 743 -5.47 12.22 -19.87
CA LEU A 743 -5.48 12.48 -21.30
C LEU A 743 -6.87 12.91 -21.82
N VAL A 744 -7.94 12.34 -21.29
CA VAL A 744 -9.32 12.73 -21.63
C VAL A 744 -9.61 14.15 -21.14
N ASP A 745 -9.14 14.50 -19.94
CA ASP A 745 -9.25 15.86 -19.41
C ASP A 745 -8.34 16.85 -20.16
N ARG A 746 -7.18 16.40 -20.65
CA ARG A 746 -6.17 17.21 -21.35
C ARG A 746 -5.56 16.41 -22.52
N PRO A 747 -6.15 16.50 -23.74
CA PRO A 747 -5.70 15.74 -24.90
C PRO A 747 -4.41 16.32 -25.51
N GLU A 748 -3.32 16.24 -24.75
CA GLU A 748 -2.01 16.74 -25.12
C GLU A 748 -1.09 15.62 -25.63
N PRO A 749 -0.18 15.91 -26.59
CA PRO A 749 0.73 14.89 -27.12
C PRO A 749 1.66 14.24 -26.09
N GLY A 750 2.01 14.94 -25.00
CA GLY A 750 2.90 14.43 -23.94
C GLY A 750 2.28 13.26 -23.18
N PRO A 751 1.16 13.47 -22.46
CA PRO A 751 0.41 12.38 -21.81
C PRO A 751 0.01 11.26 -22.75
N TYR A 752 -0.32 11.57 -24.02
CA TYR A 752 -0.62 10.53 -25.01
C TYR A 752 0.57 9.62 -25.30
N ARG A 753 1.77 10.19 -25.48
CA ARG A 753 3.00 9.41 -25.66
C ARG A 753 3.32 8.57 -24.43
N ALA A 754 3.19 9.14 -23.24
CA ALA A 754 3.35 8.40 -21.98
C ALA A 754 2.40 7.20 -21.88
N TYR A 755 1.13 7.39 -22.25
CA TYR A 755 0.14 6.31 -22.29
C TYR A 755 0.54 5.19 -23.26
N LEU A 756 1.01 5.54 -24.46
CA LEU A 756 1.51 4.56 -25.44
C LEU A 756 2.80 3.87 -24.98
N ASP A 757 3.72 4.59 -24.32
CA ASP A 757 4.95 4.01 -23.78
C ASP A 757 4.65 2.94 -22.72
N VAL A 758 3.69 3.19 -21.82
CA VAL A 758 3.27 2.19 -20.82
C VAL A 758 2.58 0.99 -21.48
N LEU A 759 1.76 1.20 -22.52
CA LEU A 759 1.18 0.10 -23.30
C LEU A 759 2.26 -0.76 -23.96
N GLU A 760 3.29 -0.14 -24.52
CA GLU A 760 4.44 -0.85 -25.11
C GLU A 760 5.19 -1.68 -24.06
N GLN A 761 5.43 -1.12 -22.86
CA GLN A 761 6.01 -1.88 -21.76
C GLN A 761 5.13 -3.05 -21.32
N TRP A 762 3.81 -2.89 -21.32
CA TRP A 762 2.92 -3.99 -21.00
C TRP A 762 2.99 -5.11 -22.06
N LEU A 763 3.02 -4.75 -23.35
CA LEU A 763 3.18 -5.73 -24.43
C LEU A 763 4.53 -6.49 -24.33
N ASP A 764 5.61 -5.79 -23.96
CA ASP A 764 6.93 -6.38 -23.71
C ASP A 764 6.89 -7.41 -22.55
N LEU A 765 6.18 -7.09 -21.46
CA LEU A 765 5.95 -8.01 -20.35
C LEU A 765 5.16 -9.25 -20.80
N VAL A 766 4.10 -9.06 -21.58
CA VAL A 766 3.24 -10.17 -22.05
C VAL A 766 4.03 -11.19 -22.85
N GLY A 767 5.11 -10.78 -23.53
CA GLY A 767 6.03 -11.67 -24.23
C GLY A 767 6.60 -12.81 -23.35
N VAL A 768 6.71 -12.60 -22.03
CA VAL A 768 7.23 -13.62 -21.10
C VAL A 768 6.15 -14.54 -20.49
N PHE A 769 4.88 -14.41 -20.88
CA PHE A 769 3.75 -15.18 -20.33
C PHE A 769 3.46 -16.51 -21.07
N GLY A 770 4.44 -17.07 -21.79
CA GLY A 770 4.29 -18.36 -22.46
C GLY A 770 3.17 -18.38 -23.52
N LEU A 771 3.27 -17.50 -24.52
CA LEU A 771 2.25 -17.32 -25.56
C LEU A 771 2.17 -18.51 -26.55
N THR A 772 1.01 -18.73 -27.17
CA THR A 772 0.89 -19.60 -28.37
C THR A 772 1.43 -18.91 -29.62
N ASP A 773 1.60 -19.62 -30.74
CA ASP A 773 2.04 -19.01 -32.01
C ASP A 773 1.07 -17.95 -32.52
N ARG A 774 -0.24 -18.16 -32.35
CA ARG A 774 -1.26 -17.18 -32.75
C ARG A 774 -1.18 -15.93 -31.89
N GLU A 775 -1.02 -16.10 -30.58
CA GLU A 775 -0.90 -14.96 -29.64
C GLU A 775 0.40 -14.20 -29.84
N ARG A 776 1.51 -14.87 -30.16
CA ARG A 776 2.75 -14.19 -30.56
C ARG A 776 2.53 -13.27 -31.76
N ARG A 777 1.79 -13.73 -32.78
CA ARG A 777 1.43 -12.88 -33.92
C ARG A 777 0.53 -11.72 -33.50
N ALA A 778 -0.47 -11.97 -32.65
CA ALA A 778 -1.35 -10.93 -32.14
C ALA A 778 -0.58 -9.84 -31.38
N VAL A 779 0.32 -10.21 -30.46
CA VAL A 779 1.16 -9.25 -29.71
C VAL A 779 2.07 -8.45 -30.65
N ALA A 780 2.63 -9.07 -31.69
CA ALA A 780 3.38 -8.34 -32.71
C ALA A 780 2.49 -7.36 -33.50
N GLY A 781 1.26 -7.75 -33.83
CA GLY A 781 0.24 -6.88 -34.44
C GLY A 781 -0.14 -5.70 -33.54
N PHE A 782 -0.33 -5.94 -32.24
CA PHE A 782 -0.56 -4.88 -31.25
C PHE A 782 0.61 -3.88 -31.18
N GLY A 783 1.85 -4.37 -31.23
CA GLY A 783 3.03 -3.51 -31.31
C GLY A 783 3.04 -2.63 -32.57
N ALA A 784 2.61 -3.19 -33.71
CA ALA A 784 2.46 -2.41 -34.95
C ALA A 784 1.37 -1.34 -34.84
N TRP A 785 0.27 -1.61 -34.13
CA TRP A 785 -0.78 -0.61 -33.86
C TRP A 785 -0.27 0.53 -32.97
N VAL A 786 0.45 0.21 -31.88
CA VAL A 786 1.07 1.23 -31.00
C VAL A 786 2.06 2.10 -31.77
N ALA A 787 2.89 1.52 -32.64
CA ALA A 787 3.80 2.27 -33.50
C ALA A 787 3.04 3.18 -34.48
N ALA A 788 1.94 2.72 -35.08
CA ALA A 788 1.12 3.53 -35.97
C ALA A 788 0.45 4.70 -35.22
N TRP A 789 -0.09 4.47 -34.03
CA TRP A 789 -0.69 5.53 -33.19
C TRP A 789 0.32 6.58 -32.72
N ARG A 790 1.60 6.20 -32.56
CA ARG A 790 2.68 7.13 -32.19
C ARG A 790 2.95 8.18 -33.27
N GLU A 791 2.74 7.83 -34.54
CA GLU A 791 2.90 8.71 -35.70
C GLU A 791 1.60 9.45 -36.07
N ALA A 792 0.46 9.04 -35.51
CA ALA A 792 -0.85 9.64 -35.74
C ALA A 792 -1.14 10.80 -34.75
N PRO A 793 -2.05 11.73 -35.09
CA PRO A 793 -2.59 12.70 -34.14
C PRO A 793 -3.26 12.03 -32.93
N VAL A 794 -3.37 12.76 -31.82
CA VAL A 794 -4.15 12.32 -30.66
C VAL A 794 -5.62 12.11 -31.10
N PRO A 795 -6.25 10.97 -30.79
CA PRO A 795 -7.65 10.72 -31.14
C PRO A 795 -8.60 11.75 -30.53
N ASP A 796 -9.69 12.07 -31.24
CA ASP A 796 -10.74 12.97 -30.77
C ASP A 796 -11.56 12.39 -29.60
N GLY A 797 -11.46 11.09 -29.36
CA GLY A 797 -12.12 10.39 -28.26
C GLY A 797 -11.54 9.00 -27.99
N PHE A 798 -11.80 8.50 -26.79
CA PHE A 798 -11.30 7.21 -26.29
C PHE A 798 -12.45 6.25 -25.94
N ALA A 799 -13.60 6.39 -26.59
CA ALA A 799 -14.75 5.53 -26.34
C ALA A 799 -14.45 4.07 -26.72
N LEU A 800 -15.07 3.15 -25.98
CA LEU A 800 -15.08 1.73 -26.29
C LEU A 800 -16.18 1.43 -27.30
N GLU A 801 -15.91 0.49 -28.22
CA GLU A 801 -16.91 -0.01 -29.16
C GLU A 801 -17.37 -1.40 -28.72
N GLU A 802 -18.68 -1.58 -28.56
CA GLU A 802 -19.28 -2.83 -28.06
C GLU A 802 -18.97 -4.03 -28.98
N GLU A 803 -18.79 -3.79 -30.28
CA GLU A 803 -18.53 -4.83 -31.28
C GLU A 803 -17.08 -5.36 -31.28
N LEU A 804 -16.13 -4.58 -30.77
CA LEU A 804 -14.70 -4.92 -30.73
C LEU A 804 -14.32 -5.65 -29.44
N THR A 805 -14.76 -6.91 -29.33
CA THR A 805 -14.36 -7.77 -28.20
C THR A 805 -12.86 -8.07 -28.19
N TRP A 806 -12.30 -8.38 -27.01
CA TRP A 806 -10.89 -8.79 -26.87
C TRP A 806 -10.51 -9.96 -27.80
N GLY A 807 -11.44 -10.92 -27.98
CA GLY A 807 -11.25 -12.05 -28.89
C GLY A 807 -11.10 -11.59 -30.33
N ARG A 808 -12.03 -10.75 -30.81
CA ARG A 808 -11.98 -10.19 -32.16
C ARG A 808 -10.70 -9.39 -32.41
N LEU A 809 -10.28 -8.56 -31.46
CA LEU A 809 -9.04 -7.77 -31.57
C LEU A 809 -7.78 -8.64 -31.65
N LEU A 810 -7.72 -9.77 -30.92
CA LEU A 810 -6.62 -10.74 -31.08
C LEU A 810 -6.58 -11.36 -32.47
N GLU A 811 -7.74 -11.67 -33.05
CA GLU A 811 -7.81 -12.21 -34.42
C GLU A 811 -7.30 -11.20 -35.44
N LEU A 812 -7.85 -9.98 -35.40
CA LEU A 812 -7.49 -8.89 -36.29
C LEU A 812 -6.00 -8.57 -36.23
N ALA A 813 -5.42 -8.52 -35.01
CA ALA A 813 -4.00 -8.28 -34.83
C ALA A 813 -3.14 -9.45 -35.35
N ALA A 814 -3.56 -10.69 -35.11
CA ALA A 814 -2.85 -11.87 -35.62
C ALA A 814 -2.88 -11.98 -37.15
N ASP A 815 -3.94 -11.47 -37.77
CA ASP A 815 -4.14 -11.42 -39.23
C ASP A 815 -3.49 -10.19 -39.87
N GLY A 816 -2.94 -9.27 -39.06
CA GLY A 816 -2.22 -8.08 -39.54
C GLY A 816 -3.11 -6.96 -40.06
N VAL A 817 -4.36 -6.86 -39.59
CA VAL A 817 -5.27 -5.77 -39.94
C VAL A 817 -4.73 -4.43 -39.42
N PRO A 818 -4.67 -3.36 -40.22
CA PRO A 818 -4.14 -2.06 -39.78
C PRO A 818 -5.14 -1.27 -38.91
N VAL A 819 -4.62 -0.28 -38.18
CA VAL A 819 -5.42 0.71 -37.42
C VAL A 819 -6.36 1.49 -38.36
N GLY A 820 -7.59 1.74 -37.94
CA GLY A 820 -8.57 2.55 -38.68
C GLY A 820 -9.14 1.92 -39.96
N ALA A 821 -8.91 0.62 -40.19
CA ALA A 821 -9.75 -0.15 -41.12
C ALA A 821 -11.18 -0.25 -40.56
N ASP A 822 -12.18 -0.49 -41.42
CA ASP A 822 -13.60 -0.59 -41.00
C ASP A 822 -13.82 -1.59 -39.85
N ASP A 823 -12.99 -2.63 -39.76
CA ASP A 823 -13.02 -3.65 -38.70
C ASP A 823 -11.92 -3.48 -37.62
N GLY A 824 -11.02 -2.50 -37.74
CA GLY A 824 -9.83 -2.33 -36.89
C GLY A 824 -10.06 -1.40 -35.69
N PRO A 825 -9.13 -1.34 -34.72
CA PRO A 825 -9.27 -0.44 -33.58
C PRO A 825 -9.10 1.02 -34.00
N ASN A 826 -9.92 1.89 -33.43
CA ASN A 826 -9.95 3.33 -33.69
C ASN A 826 -9.09 4.13 -32.70
N ASN A 827 -8.86 3.60 -31.50
CA ASN A 827 -8.07 4.26 -30.46
C ASN A 827 -7.34 3.25 -29.56
N PRO A 828 -6.27 3.66 -28.86
CA PRO A 828 -5.48 2.75 -28.02
C PRO A 828 -6.18 2.28 -26.74
N HIS A 829 -7.26 2.93 -26.29
CA HIS A 829 -8.02 2.45 -25.14
C HIS A 829 -8.73 1.11 -25.44
N GLN A 830 -9.11 0.86 -26.69
CA GLN A 830 -9.65 -0.44 -27.11
C GLN A 830 -8.61 -1.57 -26.94
N LEU A 831 -7.34 -1.32 -27.31
CA LEU A 831 -6.25 -2.27 -27.06
C LEU A 831 -5.99 -2.46 -25.56
N HIS A 832 -5.93 -1.37 -24.80
CA HIS A 832 -5.79 -1.41 -23.33
C HIS A 832 -6.82 -2.35 -22.69
N ASN A 833 -8.11 -2.10 -22.94
CA ASN A 833 -9.19 -2.91 -22.40
C ASN A 833 -9.13 -4.37 -22.91
N ALA A 834 -8.74 -4.59 -24.17
CA ALA A 834 -8.57 -5.94 -24.71
C ALA A 834 -7.43 -6.71 -24.04
N LEU A 835 -6.29 -6.06 -23.78
CA LEU A 835 -5.15 -6.65 -23.07
C LEU A 835 -5.56 -7.06 -21.65
N HIS A 836 -6.19 -6.17 -20.90
CA HIS A 836 -6.67 -6.48 -19.54
C HIS A 836 -7.59 -7.71 -19.55
N GLN A 837 -8.63 -7.69 -20.39
CA GLN A 837 -9.62 -8.77 -20.46
C GLN A 837 -9.02 -10.10 -20.94
N TRP A 838 -8.16 -10.08 -21.96
CA TRP A 838 -7.52 -11.27 -22.48
C TRP A 838 -6.55 -11.90 -21.48
N LEU A 839 -5.71 -11.10 -20.84
CA LEU A 839 -4.72 -11.60 -19.88
C LEU A 839 -5.41 -12.19 -18.65
N LEU A 840 -6.44 -11.51 -18.11
CA LEU A 840 -7.26 -12.07 -17.05
C LEU A 840 -8.00 -13.34 -17.48
N ALA A 841 -8.48 -13.43 -18.72
CA ALA A 841 -9.10 -14.64 -19.25
C ALA A 841 -8.12 -15.82 -19.30
N ARG A 842 -6.84 -15.57 -19.64
CA ARG A 842 -5.77 -16.57 -19.64
C ARG A 842 -5.37 -17.07 -18.25
N MET A 843 -5.48 -16.22 -17.22
CA MET A 843 -5.05 -16.60 -15.87
C MET A 843 -5.90 -17.73 -15.29
N PRO A 844 -5.31 -18.80 -14.74
CA PRO A 844 -6.08 -19.82 -14.02
C PRO A 844 -6.81 -19.22 -12.81
N ARG A 845 -7.91 -19.86 -12.42
CA ARG A 845 -8.55 -19.53 -11.14
C ARG A 845 -7.62 -19.88 -10.00
N TYR A 846 -7.58 -19.01 -9.00
CA TYR A 846 -6.94 -19.34 -7.74
C TYR A 846 -7.58 -20.61 -7.14
N PRO A 847 -6.79 -21.63 -6.75
CA PRO A 847 -7.33 -22.93 -6.36
C PRO A 847 -8.20 -22.85 -5.10
N ALA A 848 -9.42 -23.40 -5.18
CA ALA A 848 -10.38 -23.33 -4.08
C ALA A 848 -9.88 -24.05 -2.81
N ASP A 849 -9.07 -25.09 -2.94
CA ASP A 849 -8.44 -25.81 -1.84
C ASP A 849 -7.38 -24.97 -1.10
N ARG A 850 -6.75 -24.01 -1.79
CA ARG A 850 -5.81 -23.05 -1.18
C ARG A 850 -6.49 -21.82 -0.59
N ALA A 851 -7.69 -21.47 -1.09
CA ALA A 851 -8.43 -20.31 -0.62
C ALA A 851 -8.93 -20.46 0.81
N PRO A 852 -8.82 -19.41 1.66
CA PRO A 852 -9.46 -19.42 2.97
C PRO A 852 -10.97 -19.64 2.87
N SER A 853 -11.59 -20.23 3.89
CA SER A 853 -13.02 -20.54 3.85
C SER A 853 -13.92 -19.35 3.57
N GLY A 854 -13.59 -18.18 4.11
CA GLY A 854 -14.34 -16.95 3.86
C GLY A 854 -14.22 -16.47 2.41
N VAL A 855 -13.02 -16.53 1.82
CA VAL A 855 -12.83 -16.21 0.39
C VAL A 855 -13.63 -17.16 -0.49
N ARG A 856 -13.58 -18.48 -0.21
CA ARG A 856 -14.40 -19.47 -0.91
C ARG A 856 -15.90 -19.15 -0.82
N GLU A 857 -16.36 -18.70 0.35
CA GLU A 857 -17.77 -18.33 0.53
C GLU A 857 -18.15 -17.12 -0.31
N LEU A 858 -17.36 -16.05 -0.26
CA LEU A 858 -17.60 -14.84 -1.06
C LEU A 858 -17.54 -15.15 -2.56
N GLN A 859 -16.57 -15.96 -3.01
CA GLN A 859 -16.48 -16.43 -4.40
C GLN A 859 -17.74 -17.19 -4.82
N ARG A 860 -18.21 -18.14 -4.01
CA ARG A 860 -19.44 -18.90 -4.31
C ARG A 860 -20.67 -18.00 -4.43
N LEU A 861 -20.76 -16.94 -3.62
CA LEU A 861 -21.88 -16.00 -3.68
C LEU A 861 -21.83 -15.12 -4.94
N SER A 862 -20.63 -14.79 -5.39
CA SER A 862 -20.40 -14.03 -6.61
C SER A 862 -20.56 -14.87 -7.87
N ASP A 863 -20.14 -16.15 -7.83
CA ASP A 863 -20.10 -17.08 -8.96
C ASP A 863 -21.43 -17.12 -9.71
N ARG A 864 -21.33 -17.13 -11.04
CA ARG A 864 -22.46 -17.39 -11.94
C ARG A 864 -22.14 -18.55 -12.88
N PHE A 865 -23.18 -19.09 -13.50
CA PHE A 865 -23.05 -20.04 -14.59
C PHE A 865 -22.18 -19.51 -15.73
N GLY A 866 -21.04 -20.15 -16.00
CA GLY A 866 -20.05 -19.75 -17.01
C GLY A 866 -18.87 -20.74 -17.07
N PRO A 867 -18.13 -20.86 -18.19
CA PRO A 867 -17.00 -21.77 -18.29
C PRO A 867 -15.97 -21.40 -17.21
N GLY A 868 -15.92 -22.21 -16.15
CA GLY A 868 -15.01 -22.00 -15.04
C GLY A 868 -15.28 -20.75 -14.20
N GLY A 869 -16.53 -20.26 -14.05
CA GLY A 869 -17.04 -19.23 -13.11
C GLY A 869 -16.20 -17.95 -12.84
N ASN A 870 -16.51 -17.17 -11.80
CA ASN A 870 -15.82 -15.91 -11.49
C ASN A 870 -14.41 -16.14 -10.94
N LYS A 871 -13.50 -15.21 -11.24
CA LYS A 871 -12.12 -15.29 -10.77
C LYS A 871 -11.91 -14.44 -9.52
N LEU A 872 -11.00 -14.92 -8.66
CA LEU A 872 -10.29 -14.05 -7.72
C LEU A 872 -9.28 -13.27 -8.56
N LEU A 873 -9.56 -12.00 -8.81
CA LEU A 873 -8.72 -11.15 -9.65
C LEU A 873 -7.47 -10.71 -8.90
N ARG A 874 -7.60 -10.47 -7.60
CA ARG A 874 -6.50 -10.08 -6.73
C ARG A 874 -6.68 -10.67 -5.34
N PHE A 875 -5.58 -11.12 -4.76
CA PHE A 875 -5.55 -11.52 -3.36
C PHE A 875 -4.22 -11.06 -2.77
N THR A 876 -4.30 -10.12 -1.84
CA THR A 876 -3.14 -9.57 -1.14
C THR A 876 -3.32 -9.70 0.36
N ARG A 877 -2.32 -9.24 1.10
CA ARG A 877 -2.36 -9.10 2.56
C ARG A 877 -3.52 -8.28 3.11
N ALA A 878 -3.99 -7.28 2.36
CA ALA A 878 -4.97 -6.32 2.83
C ALA A 878 -6.24 -6.25 1.98
N ALA A 879 -6.34 -7.05 0.90
CA ALA A 879 -7.49 -7.00 0.02
C ALA A 879 -7.79 -8.34 -0.68
N VAL A 880 -9.08 -8.54 -0.96
CA VAL A 880 -9.59 -9.60 -1.84
C VAL A 880 -10.43 -8.93 -2.92
N GLU A 881 -10.16 -9.22 -4.19
CA GLU A 881 -10.93 -8.68 -5.31
C GLU A 881 -11.60 -9.79 -6.09
N LEU A 882 -12.93 -9.73 -6.14
CA LEU A 882 -13.74 -10.71 -6.83
C LEU A 882 -14.27 -10.14 -8.13
N ASP A 883 -14.12 -10.91 -9.19
CA ASP A 883 -14.86 -10.66 -10.42
C ASP A 883 -16.36 -10.84 -10.16
N VAL A 884 -17.14 -9.89 -10.67
CA VAL A 884 -18.59 -9.89 -10.58
C VAL A 884 -19.09 -9.80 -12.01
N PRO A 885 -19.38 -10.94 -12.68
CA PRO A 885 -19.89 -10.93 -14.03
C PRO A 885 -21.22 -10.19 -13.99
N LEU A 886 -21.39 -9.26 -14.90
CA LEU A 886 -22.64 -8.58 -15.21
C LEU A 886 -22.85 -8.74 -16.70
N GLY A 887 -24.11 -8.78 -17.14
CA GLY A 887 -24.42 -9.22 -18.50
C GLY A 887 -24.00 -8.27 -19.62
N ILE A 888 -23.38 -7.11 -19.33
CA ILE A 888 -23.03 -6.10 -20.36
C ILE A 888 -21.65 -5.45 -20.12
N HIS A 889 -21.21 -5.23 -18.86
CA HIS A 889 -19.89 -4.66 -18.53
C HIS A 889 -19.22 -5.41 -17.37
N LYS A 890 -17.87 -5.44 -17.31
CA LYS A 890 -17.12 -6.05 -16.20
C LYS A 890 -17.23 -5.14 -14.97
N ALA A 891 -17.63 -5.68 -13.82
CA ALA A 891 -17.44 -5.05 -12.52
C ALA A 891 -16.68 -6.00 -11.60
N SER A 892 -15.87 -5.45 -10.69
CA SER A 892 -15.29 -6.19 -9.58
C SER A 892 -15.70 -5.56 -8.26
N LEU A 893 -15.60 -6.34 -7.18
CA LEU A 893 -15.75 -5.84 -5.82
C LEU A 893 -14.46 -6.06 -5.07
N VAL A 894 -13.91 -4.99 -4.49
CA VAL A 894 -12.70 -5.02 -3.69
C VAL A 894 -13.06 -4.97 -2.22
N PHE A 895 -12.76 -6.06 -1.50
CA PHE A 895 -12.97 -6.19 -0.07
C PHE A 895 -11.69 -5.82 0.68
N ARG A 896 -11.80 -4.86 1.60
CA ARG A 896 -10.75 -4.43 2.53
C ARG A 896 -11.23 -4.53 3.98
N PRO A 897 -10.34 -4.48 4.98
CA PRO A 897 -10.73 -4.49 6.39
C PRO A 897 -11.74 -3.40 6.76
N ASP A 898 -11.66 -2.23 6.14
CA ASP A 898 -12.45 -1.03 6.48
C ASP A 898 -13.59 -0.74 5.51
N ARG A 899 -13.60 -1.33 4.30
CA ARG A 899 -14.59 -1.04 3.25
C ARG A 899 -14.72 -2.12 2.18
N VAL A 900 -15.85 -2.09 1.46
CA VAL A 900 -16.04 -2.81 0.19
C VAL A 900 -16.31 -1.79 -0.91
N GLU A 901 -15.49 -1.79 -1.95
CA GLU A 901 -15.57 -0.87 -3.10
C GLU A 901 -16.09 -1.59 -4.34
N GLY A 902 -16.83 -0.87 -5.19
CA GLY A 902 -17.29 -1.37 -6.49
C GLY A 902 -17.54 -0.23 -7.48
N GLU A 903 -17.62 -0.59 -8.75
CA GLU A 903 -17.93 0.34 -9.84
C GLU A 903 -19.05 -0.21 -10.73
N TRP A 904 -19.93 0.67 -11.19
CA TRP A 904 -21.04 0.33 -12.08
C TRP A 904 -21.12 1.28 -13.25
N THR A 905 -20.97 0.78 -14.48
CA THR A 905 -20.89 1.61 -15.69
C THR A 905 -22.16 1.51 -16.53
N GLU A 906 -22.59 2.64 -17.11
CA GLU A 906 -23.51 2.66 -18.24
C GLU A 906 -22.84 2.19 -19.54
N PRO A 907 -23.63 1.78 -20.55
CA PRO A 907 -23.13 1.64 -21.91
C PRO A 907 -22.44 2.91 -22.43
N PRO A 908 -21.39 2.80 -23.25
CA PRO A 908 -20.59 3.96 -23.70
C PRO A 908 -21.37 5.04 -24.47
N ASP A 909 -22.53 4.72 -25.05
CA ASP A 909 -23.38 5.62 -25.83
C ASP A 909 -24.47 6.32 -25.01
N VAL A 910 -24.60 6.04 -23.71
CA VAL A 910 -25.58 6.68 -22.82
C VAL A 910 -25.18 8.11 -22.47
N THR A 911 -26.09 9.07 -22.67
CA THR A 911 -25.91 10.46 -22.24
C THR A 911 -26.29 10.69 -20.77
N GLU A 912 -25.89 11.83 -20.19
CA GLU A 912 -26.26 12.18 -18.80
C GLU A 912 -27.79 12.21 -18.60
N GLY A 913 -28.53 12.68 -19.61
CA GLY A 913 -29.99 12.73 -19.61
C GLY A 913 -30.65 11.36 -19.59
N GLU A 914 -29.94 10.32 -20.03
CA GLU A 914 -30.39 8.93 -20.16
C GLU A 914 -29.79 8.00 -19.08
N ALA A 915 -29.05 8.56 -18.12
CA ALA A 915 -28.44 7.84 -17.00
C ALA A 915 -29.41 7.67 -15.81
N GLY A 916 -30.68 7.35 -16.08
CA GLY A 916 -31.72 7.15 -15.07
C GLY A 916 -31.42 5.99 -14.13
N ARG A 917 -30.78 4.92 -14.60
CA ARG A 917 -30.33 3.82 -13.75
C ARG A 917 -29.35 4.25 -12.67
N LEU A 918 -28.31 5.01 -13.02
CA LEU A 918 -27.38 5.54 -12.02
C LEU A 918 -28.11 6.42 -10.99
N THR A 919 -29.06 7.25 -11.45
CA THR A 919 -29.90 8.07 -10.54
C THR A 919 -30.70 7.20 -9.56
N GLY A 920 -31.37 6.16 -10.07
CA GLY A 920 -32.14 5.24 -9.23
C GLY A 920 -31.27 4.48 -8.22
N LEU A 921 -30.11 3.99 -8.65
CA LEU A 921 -29.16 3.31 -7.78
C LEU A 921 -28.63 4.23 -6.68
N THR A 922 -28.33 5.50 -6.97
CA THR A 922 -27.94 6.49 -5.95
C THR A 922 -29.01 6.65 -4.88
N VAL A 923 -30.29 6.77 -5.27
CA VAL A 923 -31.41 6.88 -4.31
C VAL A 923 -31.55 5.62 -3.46
N LEU A 924 -31.44 4.43 -4.07
CA LEU A 924 -31.53 3.17 -3.36
C LEU A 924 -30.37 2.95 -2.38
N LEU A 925 -29.14 3.35 -2.74
CA LEU A 925 -27.97 3.27 -1.87
C LEU A 925 -28.09 4.19 -0.66
N ASP A 926 -28.58 5.43 -0.85
CA ASP A 926 -28.91 6.34 0.26
C ASP A 926 -29.92 5.71 1.23
N ARG A 927 -30.98 5.09 0.68
CA ARG A 927 -31.98 4.37 1.49
C ARG A 927 -31.43 3.11 2.17
N CYS A 928 -30.51 2.39 1.53
CA CYS A 928 -29.84 1.23 2.12
C CYS A 928 -29.11 1.58 3.42
N GLY A 929 -28.58 2.80 3.56
CA GLY A 929 -28.00 3.27 4.83
C GLY A 929 -28.99 3.29 6.00
N THR A 930 -30.29 3.36 5.72
CA THR A 930 -31.34 3.23 6.75
C THR A 930 -31.84 1.78 6.88
N TRP A 931 -31.94 1.04 5.77
CA TRP A 931 -32.49 -0.31 5.77
C TRP A 931 -31.51 -1.37 6.31
N PHE A 932 -30.20 -1.12 6.21
CA PHE A 932 -29.12 -1.98 6.67
C PHE A 932 -28.20 -1.20 7.61
N PRO A 933 -28.62 -0.96 8.87
CA PRO A 933 -27.88 -0.14 9.83
C PRO A 933 -26.49 -0.71 10.20
N GLU A 934 -26.20 -1.94 9.79
CA GLU A 934 -24.89 -2.58 9.91
C GLU A 934 -23.84 -1.99 8.96
N LEU A 935 -24.27 -1.25 7.94
CA LEU A 935 -23.45 -0.70 6.86
C LEU A 935 -23.72 0.79 6.64
N GLU A 936 -22.68 1.54 6.28
CA GLU A 936 -22.77 2.89 5.76
C GLU A 936 -22.42 2.91 4.28
N PHE A 937 -23.18 3.60 3.44
CA PHE A 937 -22.96 3.65 2.00
C PHE A 937 -22.49 5.02 1.54
N ARG A 938 -21.59 5.04 0.56
CA ARG A 938 -21.19 6.23 -0.20
C ARG A 938 -21.23 5.91 -1.68
N CYS A 939 -21.57 6.90 -2.50
CA CYS A 939 -21.50 6.73 -3.94
C CYS A 939 -21.28 8.06 -4.65
N ASP A 940 -20.52 8.01 -5.75
CA ASP A 940 -20.21 9.16 -6.58
C ASP A 940 -20.44 8.82 -8.06
N ARG A 941 -21.06 9.75 -8.80
CA ARG A 941 -21.27 9.62 -10.25
C ARG A 941 -20.18 10.38 -10.99
N VAL A 942 -19.50 9.70 -11.89
CA VAL A 942 -18.34 10.21 -12.62
C VAL A 942 -18.40 9.80 -14.09
N LEU A 943 -17.94 10.66 -15.00
CA LEU A 943 -17.76 10.33 -16.41
C LEU A 943 -16.32 9.85 -16.61
N LEU A 944 -16.11 8.54 -16.76
CA LEU A 944 -14.79 7.93 -16.92
C LEU A 944 -14.55 7.58 -18.38
N ALA A 945 -13.59 8.25 -19.02
CA ALA A 945 -13.21 8.03 -20.42
C ALA A 945 -14.42 8.03 -21.40
N GLY A 946 -15.40 8.89 -21.15
CA GLY A 946 -16.62 9.01 -21.96
C GLY A 946 -17.78 8.11 -21.50
N THR A 947 -17.62 7.32 -20.43
CA THR A 947 -18.65 6.40 -19.93
C THR A 947 -19.12 6.79 -18.52
N TRP A 948 -20.42 6.98 -18.34
CA TRP A 948 -21.00 7.31 -17.04
C TRP A 948 -20.87 6.13 -16.08
N THR A 949 -20.27 6.37 -14.92
CA THR A 949 -19.94 5.37 -13.91
C THR A 949 -20.41 5.81 -12.54
N LEU A 950 -20.97 4.88 -11.76
CA LEU A 950 -21.27 5.04 -10.35
C LEU A 950 -20.23 4.26 -9.54
N GLN A 951 -19.38 4.97 -8.82
CA GLN A 951 -18.48 4.40 -7.84
C GLN A 951 -19.26 4.22 -6.53
N VAL A 952 -19.15 3.05 -5.91
CA VAL A 952 -19.89 2.71 -4.69
C VAL A 952 -18.96 2.18 -3.61
N GLU A 953 -19.27 2.52 -2.37
CA GLU A 953 -18.52 2.09 -1.20
C GLU A 953 -19.49 1.69 -0.08
N ALA A 954 -19.22 0.56 0.57
CA ALA A 954 -19.85 0.16 1.83
C ALA A 954 -18.81 0.14 2.96
N ARG A 955 -19.13 0.76 4.10
CA ARG A 955 -18.33 0.84 5.33
C ARG A 955 -19.03 0.12 6.48
N PRO A 956 -18.29 -0.32 7.53
CA PRO A 956 -18.92 -0.78 8.75
C PRO A 956 -19.65 0.39 9.43
N SER A 957 -20.76 0.09 10.11
CA SER A 957 -21.51 1.08 10.92
C SER A 957 -20.63 1.84 11.91
N ALA A 958 -20.93 3.12 12.16
CA ALA A 958 -20.25 3.95 13.17
C ALA A 958 -19.92 3.22 14.48
N GLY A 959 -18.63 3.24 14.86
CA GLY A 959 -18.10 2.58 16.05
C GLY A 959 -17.60 1.15 15.84
N ALA A 960 -17.82 0.55 14.67
CA ALA A 960 -17.13 -0.67 14.27
C ALA A 960 -15.92 -0.31 13.39
N GLU A 961 -14.73 -0.71 13.83
CA GLU A 961 -13.48 -0.37 13.14
C GLU A 961 -13.23 -1.22 11.88
N ARG A 962 -13.92 -2.37 11.74
CA ARG A 962 -13.68 -3.32 10.64
C ARG A 962 -14.90 -4.11 10.16
N PHE A 963 -14.80 -4.62 8.95
CA PHE A 963 -15.67 -5.64 8.38
C PHE A 963 -15.43 -7.00 9.00
N THR A 964 -16.52 -7.66 9.38
CA THR A 964 -16.55 -9.11 9.65
C THR A 964 -16.98 -9.85 8.39
N LEU A 965 -16.74 -11.16 8.30
CA LEU A 965 -17.23 -11.97 7.16
C LEU A 965 -18.73 -11.78 6.93
N ALA A 966 -19.52 -11.72 8.00
CA ALA A 966 -20.97 -11.53 7.93
C ALA A 966 -21.35 -10.18 7.31
N ARG A 967 -20.63 -9.10 7.64
CA ARG A 967 -20.84 -7.77 7.02
C ARG A 967 -20.37 -7.74 5.57
N MET A 968 -19.27 -8.42 5.24
CA MET A 968 -18.79 -8.55 3.85
C MET A 968 -19.84 -9.28 3.00
N ARG A 969 -20.38 -10.38 3.52
CA ARG A 969 -21.48 -11.12 2.91
C ARG A 969 -22.71 -10.23 2.72
N LEU A 970 -23.10 -9.45 3.72
CA LEU A 970 -24.23 -8.53 3.61
C LEU A 970 -24.01 -7.46 2.52
N ALA A 971 -22.84 -6.81 2.51
CA ALA A 971 -22.48 -5.79 1.52
C ALA A 971 -22.49 -6.39 0.10
N LEU A 972 -21.89 -7.57 -0.09
CA LEU A 972 -21.94 -8.32 -1.34
C LEU A 972 -23.39 -8.62 -1.74
N GLY A 973 -24.23 -9.03 -0.80
CA GLY A 973 -25.66 -9.28 -1.02
C GLY A 973 -26.41 -8.03 -1.50
N VAL A 974 -26.19 -6.88 -0.86
CA VAL A 974 -26.80 -5.60 -1.26
C VAL A 974 -26.36 -5.22 -2.67
N PHE A 975 -25.05 -5.18 -2.93
CA PHE A 975 -24.54 -4.82 -4.25
C PHE A 975 -25.04 -5.78 -5.32
N ARG A 976 -24.97 -7.09 -5.10
CA ARG A 976 -25.47 -8.08 -6.06
C ARG A 976 -26.97 -7.97 -6.29
N THR A 977 -27.78 -7.66 -5.28
CA THR A 977 -29.23 -7.44 -5.50
C THR A 977 -29.48 -6.23 -6.39
N LEU A 978 -28.79 -5.11 -6.15
CA LEU A 978 -28.93 -3.88 -6.94
C LEU A 978 -28.45 -4.06 -8.39
N PHE A 979 -27.28 -4.70 -8.52
CA PHE A 979 -26.57 -4.90 -9.78
C PHE A 979 -27.19 -6.00 -10.64
N ASP A 980 -27.52 -7.15 -10.06
CA ASP A 980 -28.14 -8.23 -10.80
C ASP A 980 -29.54 -7.83 -11.28
N GLY A 981 -30.25 -6.97 -10.54
CA GLY A 981 -31.61 -6.57 -10.86
C GLY A 981 -31.81 -5.30 -11.67
N SER A 982 -30.74 -4.66 -12.16
CA SER A 982 -30.78 -3.42 -12.94
C SER A 982 -30.37 -3.63 -14.41
N TYR A 983 -30.54 -4.85 -14.93
CA TYR A 983 -30.09 -5.20 -16.28
C TYR A 983 -30.85 -4.46 -17.38
N ASP A 984 -32.17 -4.34 -17.27
CA ASP A 984 -33.05 -3.68 -18.24
C ASP A 984 -33.25 -2.17 -17.97
N PHE A 985 -32.42 -1.60 -17.09
CA PHE A 985 -32.61 -0.25 -16.57
C PHE A 985 -31.73 0.81 -17.29
N SER A 986 -30.87 0.42 -18.22
CA SER A 986 -30.10 1.37 -19.06
C SER A 986 -30.98 2.14 -20.03
N TYR A 987 -30.48 3.30 -20.49
CA TYR A 987 -31.16 4.22 -21.43
C TYR A 987 -32.47 4.83 -20.92
N VAL A 988 -32.78 4.69 -19.62
CA VAL A 988 -33.97 5.31 -19.02
C VAL A 988 -33.70 6.80 -18.76
N PRO A 989 -34.57 7.72 -19.21
CA PRO A 989 -34.40 9.14 -18.94
C PRO A 989 -34.38 9.45 -17.44
N THR A 990 -33.47 10.31 -16.99
CA THR A 990 -33.35 10.73 -15.59
C THR A 990 -34.64 11.35 -15.04
N ALA A 991 -35.47 11.95 -15.90
CA ALA A 991 -36.77 12.50 -15.52
C ALA A 991 -37.80 11.45 -15.09
N GLU A 992 -37.71 10.22 -15.60
CA GLU A 992 -38.65 9.13 -15.27
C GLU A 992 -38.45 8.55 -13.87
N VAL A 993 -37.32 8.85 -13.22
CA VAL A 993 -36.94 8.34 -11.89
C VAL A 993 -36.81 9.46 -10.85
N ALA A 994 -37.33 10.65 -11.15
CA ALA A 994 -37.19 11.82 -10.29
C ALA A 994 -38.04 11.75 -8.98
N ASP A 995 -39.09 10.93 -8.96
CA ASP A 995 -39.99 10.73 -7.81
C ASP A 995 -39.44 9.74 -6.76
N LEU A 996 -38.40 8.97 -7.11
CA LEU A 996 -37.89 7.87 -6.29
C LEU A 996 -37.52 8.22 -4.84
N PRO A 997 -36.92 9.40 -4.53
CA PRO A 997 -36.63 9.75 -3.14
C PRO A 997 -37.87 9.74 -2.24
N GLU A 998 -39.03 10.17 -2.73
CA GLU A 998 -40.28 10.13 -1.96
C GLU A 998 -40.94 8.74 -2.06
N ALA A 999 -40.89 8.09 -3.23
CA ALA A 999 -41.49 6.77 -3.44
C ALA A 999 -40.91 5.67 -2.52
N PHE A 1000 -39.61 5.73 -2.20
CA PHE A 1000 -38.94 4.78 -1.30
C PHE A 1000 -38.85 5.26 0.15
N ARG A 1001 -39.64 6.27 0.54
CA ARG A 1001 -39.65 6.79 1.91
C ARG A 1001 -40.39 5.89 2.90
N GLU A 1002 -41.37 5.11 2.44
CA GLU A 1002 -42.19 4.27 3.32
C GLU A 1002 -41.37 3.20 4.06
N PRO A 1003 -41.56 3.00 5.38
CA PRO A 1003 -40.79 2.02 6.15
C PRO A 1003 -40.89 0.57 5.65
N GLY A 1004 -42.00 0.21 4.99
CA GLY A 1004 -42.23 -1.14 4.47
C GLY A 1004 -41.20 -1.57 3.41
N TRP A 1005 -40.54 -0.62 2.74
CA TRP A 1005 -39.45 -0.92 1.80
C TRP A 1005 -38.26 -1.59 2.45
N ALA A 1006 -37.98 -1.31 3.72
CA ALA A 1006 -36.90 -1.96 4.46
C ALA A 1006 -37.09 -3.49 4.49
N GLU A 1007 -38.33 -3.96 4.69
CA GLU A 1007 -38.63 -5.39 4.72
C GLU A 1007 -38.52 -6.04 3.34
N VAL A 1008 -38.97 -5.35 2.30
CA VAL A 1008 -38.90 -5.82 0.91
C VAL A 1008 -37.45 -5.97 0.48
N PHE A 1009 -36.62 -4.93 0.66
CA PHE A 1009 -35.22 -4.98 0.25
C PHE A 1009 -34.39 -5.96 1.08
N ARG A 1010 -34.64 -6.08 2.38
CA ARG A 1010 -34.01 -7.15 3.19
C ARG A 1010 -34.35 -8.53 2.65
N ALA A 1011 -35.62 -8.78 2.31
CA ALA A 1011 -36.02 -10.06 1.72
C ALA A 1011 -35.37 -10.33 0.36
N LEU A 1012 -35.23 -9.30 -0.50
CA LEU A 1012 -34.53 -9.43 -1.79
C LEU A 1012 -33.03 -9.72 -1.62
N VAL A 1013 -32.38 -9.09 -0.64
CA VAL A 1013 -30.98 -9.36 -0.29
C VAL A 1013 -30.80 -10.77 0.27
N ASP A 1014 -31.66 -11.19 1.21
CA ASP A 1014 -31.65 -12.56 1.74
C ASP A 1014 -31.90 -13.60 0.64
N TYR A 1015 -32.83 -13.29 -0.27
CA TYR A 1015 -33.09 -14.10 -1.45
C TYR A 1015 -31.83 -14.23 -2.31
N ARG A 1016 -31.14 -13.13 -2.63
CA ARG A 1016 -29.92 -13.17 -3.43
C ARG A 1016 -28.79 -13.93 -2.72
N LEU A 1017 -28.67 -13.81 -1.40
CA LEU A 1017 -27.66 -14.52 -0.62
C LEU A 1017 -27.91 -16.03 -0.50
N ALA A 1018 -29.14 -16.48 -0.75
CA ALA A 1018 -29.51 -17.89 -0.88
C ALA A 1018 -29.56 -18.37 -2.35
N TYR A 1019 -29.41 -17.45 -3.30
CA TYR A 1019 -29.45 -17.72 -4.73
C TYR A 1019 -28.18 -18.43 -5.18
N ASP A 1020 -28.33 -19.56 -5.85
CA ASP A 1020 -27.22 -20.33 -6.40
C ASP A 1020 -27.49 -20.60 -7.88
N ASP A 1021 -26.71 -19.98 -8.75
CA ASP A 1021 -26.82 -20.16 -10.20
C ASP A 1021 -25.64 -20.92 -10.80
N ALA A 1022 -24.84 -21.62 -10.00
CA ALA A 1022 -23.72 -22.42 -10.52
C ALA A 1022 -24.14 -23.46 -11.58
N GLU A 1023 -25.40 -23.92 -11.53
CA GLU A 1023 -25.97 -24.91 -12.45
C GLU A 1023 -27.05 -24.35 -13.41
N LEU A 1024 -27.29 -23.03 -13.38
CA LEU A 1024 -28.36 -22.38 -14.14
C LEU A 1024 -27.89 -21.91 -15.52
N PHE A 1025 -28.12 -22.70 -16.57
CA PHE A 1025 -27.81 -22.34 -17.97
C PHE A 1025 -28.76 -21.23 -18.53
N GLU A 1026 -28.72 -20.00 -17.99
CA GLU A 1026 -29.62 -18.89 -18.39
C GLU A 1026 -28.91 -17.54 -18.54
N THR A 1027 -29.55 -16.58 -19.19
CA THR A 1027 -29.17 -15.16 -19.15
C THR A 1027 -29.99 -14.49 -18.03
N LEU A 1028 -29.37 -13.64 -17.20
CA LEU A 1028 -30.08 -13.09 -16.01
C LEU A 1028 -31.27 -12.23 -16.34
N GLU A 1029 -31.27 -11.61 -17.51
CA GLU A 1029 -32.40 -10.85 -18.08
C GLU A 1029 -33.70 -11.68 -18.16
N THR A 1030 -33.59 -13.02 -18.18
CA THR A 1030 -34.75 -13.93 -18.24
C THR A 1030 -35.24 -14.39 -16.87
N LEU A 1031 -34.54 -14.01 -15.79
CA LEU A 1031 -34.84 -14.40 -14.42
C LEU A 1031 -35.60 -13.26 -13.70
N PRO A 1032 -36.54 -13.58 -12.78
CA PRO A 1032 -37.34 -12.54 -12.10
C PRO A 1032 -36.52 -11.48 -11.36
N LEU A 1033 -35.35 -11.84 -10.81
CA LEU A 1033 -34.46 -10.89 -10.16
C LEU A 1033 -33.86 -9.88 -11.14
N GLY A 1034 -33.59 -10.29 -12.39
CA GLY A 1034 -32.83 -9.54 -13.39
C GLY A 1034 -33.41 -8.16 -13.75
N THR A 1035 -34.71 -8.00 -13.58
CA THR A 1035 -35.47 -6.78 -13.89
C THR A 1035 -36.08 -6.14 -12.65
N ALA A 1036 -35.87 -6.71 -11.47
CA ALA A 1036 -36.58 -6.30 -10.26
C ALA A 1036 -36.33 -4.85 -9.86
N ILE A 1037 -35.06 -4.41 -9.91
CA ILE A 1037 -34.68 -3.04 -9.55
C ILE A 1037 -35.16 -2.06 -10.62
N GLY A 1038 -34.96 -2.39 -11.89
CA GLY A 1038 -35.48 -1.59 -13.01
C GLY A 1038 -36.98 -1.34 -12.88
N MET A 1039 -37.78 -2.40 -12.69
CA MET A 1039 -39.24 -2.32 -12.58
C MET A 1039 -39.72 -1.56 -11.33
N LEU A 1040 -39.07 -1.73 -10.18
CA LEU A 1040 -39.42 -0.98 -8.97
C LEU A 1040 -39.11 0.52 -9.11
N CYS A 1041 -38.10 0.86 -9.91
CA CYS A 1041 -37.72 2.24 -10.20
C CYS A 1041 -38.60 2.90 -11.28
N THR A 1042 -39.10 2.16 -12.27
CA THR A 1042 -39.79 2.76 -13.43
C THR A 1042 -41.31 2.58 -13.42
N ASP A 1043 -41.86 1.62 -12.66
CA ASP A 1043 -43.30 1.33 -12.66
C ASP A 1043 -43.94 1.54 -11.26
N GLU A 1044 -44.69 2.64 -11.13
CA GLU A 1044 -45.42 3.02 -9.91
C GLU A 1044 -46.44 1.94 -9.48
N ARG A 1045 -47.09 1.27 -10.43
CA ARG A 1045 -48.10 0.24 -10.13
C ARG A 1045 -47.46 -1.01 -9.56
N ILE A 1046 -46.35 -1.47 -10.14
CA ILE A 1046 -45.59 -2.60 -9.61
C ILE A 1046 -45.11 -2.29 -8.20
N ARG A 1047 -44.56 -1.08 -8.00
CA ARG A 1047 -44.10 -0.59 -6.70
C ARG A 1047 -45.21 -0.63 -5.64
N ALA A 1048 -46.40 -0.13 -5.96
CA ALA A 1048 -47.55 -0.13 -5.06
C ALA A 1048 -48.06 -1.56 -4.73
N GLU A 1049 -48.15 -2.44 -5.73
CA GLU A 1049 -48.61 -3.82 -5.54
C GLU A 1049 -47.62 -4.67 -4.73
N VAL A 1050 -46.31 -4.49 -4.95
CA VAL A 1050 -45.26 -5.16 -4.16
C VAL A 1050 -45.32 -4.76 -2.70
N LEU A 1051 -45.46 -3.46 -2.41
CA LEU A 1051 -45.52 -2.96 -1.04
C LEU A 1051 -46.78 -3.45 -0.32
N ALA A 1052 -47.94 -3.42 -1.00
CA ALA A 1052 -49.19 -3.95 -0.46
C ALA A 1052 -49.13 -5.47 -0.22
N ALA A 1053 -48.58 -6.24 -1.16
CA ALA A 1053 -48.40 -7.67 -1.00
C ALA A 1053 -47.44 -8.03 0.15
N SER A 1054 -46.39 -7.24 0.36
CA SER A 1054 -45.48 -7.42 1.49
C SER A 1054 -46.19 -7.20 2.83
N ALA A 1055 -47.04 -6.17 2.92
CA ALA A 1055 -47.76 -5.81 4.14
C ALA A 1055 -48.91 -6.79 4.52
N GLU A 1056 -49.56 -7.40 3.54
CA GLU A 1056 -50.71 -8.31 3.77
C GLU A 1056 -50.32 -9.73 4.22
N GLY A 1057 -49.03 -10.06 4.23
CA GLY A 1057 -48.53 -11.39 4.63
C GLY A 1057 -48.67 -12.47 3.54
N PRO A 1058 -48.29 -13.73 3.85
CA PRO A 1058 -48.12 -14.78 2.84
C PRO A 1058 -49.40 -15.14 2.06
N GLU A 1059 -50.55 -15.22 2.74
CA GLU A 1059 -51.83 -15.51 2.09
C GLU A 1059 -52.31 -14.36 1.19
N GLY A 1060 -52.14 -13.11 1.64
CA GLY A 1060 -52.46 -11.92 0.86
C GLY A 1060 -51.58 -11.77 -0.38
N ALA A 1061 -50.26 -11.98 -0.22
CA ALA A 1061 -49.32 -11.95 -1.35
C ALA A 1061 -49.65 -13.01 -2.42
N LEU A 1062 -49.99 -14.23 -2.02
CA LEU A 1062 -50.43 -15.30 -2.94
C LEU A 1062 -51.77 -14.96 -3.61
N ALA A 1063 -52.72 -14.37 -2.89
CA ALA A 1063 -53.99 -13.93 -3.45
C ALA A 1063 -53.81 -12.81 -4.50
N ARG A 1064 -52.89 -11.87 -4.26
CA ARG A 1064 -52.53 -10.81 -5.22
C ARG A 1064 -51.82 -11.37 -6.45
N LEU A 1065 -50.90 -12.31 -6.27
CA LEU A 1065 -50.25 -13.03 -7.38
C LEU A 1065 -51.28 -13.75 -8.25
N ASP A 1066 -52.23 -14.45 -7.63
CA ASP A 1066 -53.32 -15.13 -8.34
C ASP A 1066 -54.25 -14.16 -9.08
N ALA A 1067 -54.60 -13.03 -8.46
CA ALA A 1067 -55.38 -11.98 -9.09
C ALA A 1067 -54.65 -11.33 -10.28
N ALA A 1068 -53.35 -11.07 -10.15
CA ALA A 1068 -52.51 -10.56 -11.24
C ALA A 1068 -52.46 -11.55 -12.41
N TRP A 1069 -52.27 -12.84 -12.12
CA TRP A 1069 -52.28 -13.90 -13.14
C TRP A 1069 -53.61 -14.00 -13.89
N ARG A 1070 -54.75 -13.97 -13.18
CA ARG A 1070 -56.08 -14.01 -13.83
C ARG A 1070 -56.31 -12.85 -14.78
N ARG A 1071 -55.80 -11.65 -14.44
CA ARG A 1071 -55.84 -10.48 -15.34
C ARG A 1071 -54.95 -10.69 -16.56
N LEU A 1072 -53.74 -11.19 -16.36
CA LEU A 1072 -52.79 -11.47 -17.44
C LEU A 1072 -53.35 -12.52 -18.43
N ALA A 1073 -53.97 -13.59 -17.93
CA ALA A 1073 -54.51 -14.68 -18.74
C ALA A 1073 -55.63 -14.24 -19.70
N GLY A 1074 -56.29 -13.11 -19.43
CA GLY A 1074 -57.32 -12.51 -20.28
C GLY A 1074 -56.85 -11.33 -21.12
N THR A 1075 -55.54 -11.03 -21.15
CA THR A 1075 -54.98 -9.87 -21.86
C THR A 1075 -54.46 -10.26 -23.23
N GLU A 1076 -54.99 -9.64 -24.28
CA GLU A 1076 -54.57 -9.88 -25.67
C GLU A 1076 -53.62 -8.81 -26.22
N ASP A 1077 -53.65 -7.59 -25.66
CA ASP A 1077 -52.74 -6.51 -26.06
C ASP A 1077 -51.30 -6.82 -25.62
N PRO A 1078 -50.32 -6.87 -26.54
CA PRO A 1078 -48.94 -7.23 -26.21
C PRO A 1078 -48.29 -6.35 -25.14
N ALA A 1079 -48.52 -5.02 -25.18
CA ALA A 1079 -47.90 -4.10 -24.23
C ALA A 1079 -48.49 -4.27 -22.81
N ALA A 1080 -49.82 -4.35 -22.71
CA ALA A 1080 -50.50 -4.64 -21.45
C ALA A 1080 -50.18 -6.05 -20.93
N TRP A 1081 -49.96 -7.01 -21.82
CA TRP A 1081 -49.52 -8.36 -21.45
C TRP A 1081 -48.12 -8.32 -20.83
N ILE A 1082 -47.17 -7.62 -21.43
CA ILE A 1082 -45.80 -7.46 -20.89
C ILE A 1082 -45.85 -6.81 -19.50
N ALA A 1083 -46.58 -5.70 -19.35
CA ALA A 1083 -46.72 -5.03 -18.05
C ALA A 1083 -47.38 -5.94 -17.00
N GLY A 1084 -48.43 -6.67 -17.38
CA GLY A 1084 -49.09 -7.64 -16.51
C GLY A 1084 -48.18 -8.82 -16.13
N HIS A 1085 -47.36 -9.29 -17.06
CA HIS A 1085 -46.39 -10.35 -16.83
C HIS A 1085 -45.28 -9.90 -15.87
N ASN A 1086 -44.75 -8.69 -16.03
CA ASN A 1086 -43.76 -8.11 -15.13
C ASN A 1086 -44.32 -8.00 -13.71
N LEU A 1087 -45.57 -7.55 -13.54
CA LEU A 1087 -46.24 -7.55 -12.23
C LEU A 1087 -46.33 -8.96 -11.61
N VAL A 1088 -46.71 -9.98 -12.40
CA VAL A 1088 -46.75 -11.37 -11.92
C VAL A 1088 -45.36 -11.85 -11.51
N GLN A 1089 -44.31 -11.55 -12.30
CA GLN A 1089 -42.94 -11.92 -11.98
C GLN A 1089 -42.47 -11.29 -10.68
N GLN A 1090 -42.71 -9.99 -10.48
CA GLN A 1090 -42.28 -9.28 -9.27
C GLN A 1090 -43.04 -9.73 -8.01
N LEU A 1091 -44.34 -10.02 -8.12
CA LEU A 1091 -45.10 -10.62 -7.02
C LEU A 1091 -44.64 -12.05 -6.70
N ALA A 1092 -44.31 -12.85 -7.72
CA ALA A 1092 -43.77 -14.19 -7.52
C ALA A 1092 -42.38 -14.16 -6.87
N LEU A 1093 -41.51 -13.21 -7.29
CA LEU A 1093 -40.21 -12.98 -6.67
C LEU A 1093 -40.38 -12.55 -5.21
N LEU A 1094 -41.27 -11.61 -4.91
CA LEU A 1094 -41.56 -11.18 -3.54
C LEU A 1094 -42.02 -12.35 -2.67
N VAL A 1095 -42.94 -13.19 -3.16
CA VAL A 1095 -43.41 -14.37 -2.44
C VAL A 1095 -42.26 -15.34 -2.17
N ALA A 1096 -41.42 -15.62 -3.17
CA ALA A 1096 -40.24 -16.47 -3.01
C ALA A 1096 -39.18 -15.88 -2.07
N ALA A 1097 -39.04 -14.55 -2.02
CA ALA A 1097 -38.08 -13.83 -1.20
C ALA A 1097 -38.53 -13.71 0.26
N ARG A 1098 -39.72 -13.17 0.49
CA ARG A 1098 -40.26 -12.82 1.82
C ARG A 1098 -40.98 -13.98 2.51
N PHE A 1099 -41.59 -14.89 1.74
CA PHE A 1099 -42.44 -15.97 2.26
C PHE A 1099 -42.06 -17.35 1.67
N PRO A 1100 -40.79 -17.79 1.81
CA PRO A 1100 -40.27 -18.99 1.14
C PRO A 1100 -41.06 -20.27 1.47
N ASP A 1101 -41.48 -20.46 2.72
CA ASP A 1101 -42.25 -21.66 3.10
C ASP A 1101 -43.64 -21.71 2.44
N ALA A 1102 -44.31 -20.56 2.35
CA ALA A 1102 -45.59 -20.44 1.64
C ALA A 1102 -45.40 -20.65 0.14
N ALA A 1103 -44.30 -20.15 -0.43
CA ALA A 1103 -43.93 -20.38 -1.82
C ALA A 1103 -43.72 -21.88 -2.12
N VAL A 1104 -43.00 -22.61 -1.26
CA VAL A 1104 -42.80 -24.07 -1.38
C VAL A 1104 -44.13 -24.81 -1.32
N ALA A 1105 -44.97 -24.51 -0.33
CA ALA A 1105 -46.27 -25.15 -0.17
C ALA A 1105 -47.17 -24.93 -1.40
N ALA A 1106 -47.19 -23.70 -1.94
CA ALA A 1106 -48.02 -23.34 -3.08
C ALA A 1106 -47.48 -23.92 -4.39
N PHE A 1107 -46.16 -23.92 -4.61
CA PHE A 1107 -45.54 -24.52 -5.79
C PHE A 1107 -45.74 -26.05 -5.83
N ALA A 1108 -45.69 -26.71 -4.67
CA ALA A 1108 -45.89 -28.15 -4.55
C ALA A 1108 -47.36 -28.60 -4.43
N ALA A 1109 -48.33 -27.69 -4.57
CA ALA A 1109 -49.75 -27.99 -4.40
C ALA A 1109 -50.28 -29.03 -5.43
N PRO A 1110 -51.26 -29.89 -5.06
CA PRO A 1110 -51.80 -30.92 -5.95
C PRO A 1110 -52.33 -30.39 -7.29
N GLN A 1111 -52.97 -29.22 -7.26
CA GLN A 1111 -53.45 -28.50 -8.43
C GLN A 1111 -52.48 -27.36 -8.74
N ALA A 1112 -51.85 -27.41 -9.92
CA ALA A 1112 -50.93 -26.36 -10.34
C ALA A 1112 -51.71 -25.08 -10.66
N ALA A 1113 -51.44 -24.01 -9.92
CA ALA A 1113 -51.90 -22.67 -10.29
C ALA A 1113 -51.22 -22.22 -11.60
N GLY A 1114 -51.87 -21.34 -12.37
CA GLY A 1114 -51.32 -20.93 -13.66
C GLY A 1114 -49.99 -20.16 -13.55
N TRP A 1115 -49.76 -19.46 -12.44
CA TRP A 1115 -48.50 -18.76 -12.13
C TRP A 1115 -47.41 -19.67 -11.52
N ALA A 1116 -47.69 -20.95 -11.27
CA ALA A 1116 -46.77 -21.85 -10.56
C ALA A 1116 -45.40 -21.97 -11.26
N ASP A 1117 -45.37 -21.88 -12.59
CA ASP A 1117 -44.13 -21.93 -13.37
C ASP A 1117 -43.26 -20.67 -13.17
N VAL A 1118 -43.89 -19.50 -13.00
CA VAL A 1118 -43.21 -18.22 -12.68
C VAL A 1118 -42.69 -18.24 -11.24
N LEU A 1119 -43.49 -18.73 -10.29
CA LEU A 1119 -43.03 -18.92 -8.91
C LEU A 1119 -41.88 -19.93 -8.86
N GLY A 1120 -41.94 -21.03 -9.60
CA GLY A 1120 -40.87 -22.01 -9.70
C GLY A 1120 -39.56 -21.40 -10.22
N ALA A 1121 -39.63 -20.45 -11.16
CA ALA A 1121 -38.46 -19.75 -11.67
C ALA A 1121 -37.80 -18.82 -10.63
N ALA A 1122 -38.56 -18.27 -9.66
CA ALA A 1122 -38.01 -17.53 -8.53
C ALA A 1122 -37.58 -18.46 -7.38
N LEU A 1123 -38.31 -19.55 -7.13
CA LEU A 1123 -38.10 -20.39 -5.95
C LEU A 1123 -36.95 -21.39 -6.10
N LEU A 1124 -36.85 -22.06 -7.25
CA LEU A 1124 -35.86 -23.13 -7.44
C LEU A 1124 -34.39 -22.69 -7.44
N PRO A 1125 -34.04 -21.44 -7.83
CA PRO A 1125 -32.69 -20.93 -7.63
C PRO A 1125 -32.25 -20.78 -6.17
N ARG A 1126 -33.15 -20.83 -5.19
CA ARG A 1126 -32.79 -20.70 -3.77
C ARG A 1126 -32.27 -22.01 -3.16
N ALA A 1127 -30.99 -22.06 -2.80
CA ALA A 1127 -30.34 -23.24 -2.26
C ALA A 1127 -30.95 -23.75 -0.93
N ASP A 1128 -31.39 -22.83 -0.07
CA ASP A 1128 -31.94 -23.11 1.26
C ASP A 1128 -33.28 -23.87 1.23
N VAL A 1129 -34.10 -23.67 0.19
CA VAL A 1129 -35.43 -24.29 0.06
C VAL A 1129 -35.51 -25.43 -0.96
N ARG A 1130 -34.53 -25.56 -1.87
CA ARG A 1130 -34.50 -26.60 -2.91
C ARG A 1130 -34.78 -28.00 -2.38
N GLY A 1131 -34.11 -28.38 -1.28
CA GLY A 1131 -34.28 -29.71 -0.69
C GLY A 1131 -35.72 -29.98 -0.23
N ALA A 1132 -36.43 -28.96 0.26
CA ALA A 1132 -37.84 -29.07 0.64
C ALA A 1132 -38.73 -29.25 -0.60
N VAL A 1133 -38.47 -28.49 -1.67
CA VAL A 1133 -39.20 -28.60 -2.95
C VAL A 1133 -39.02 -30.00 -3.56
N VAL A 1134 -37.78 -30.50 -3.67
CA VAL A 1134 -37.49 -31.84 -4.21
C VAL A 1134 -38.21 -32.92 -3.41
N ARG A 1135 -38.18 -32.87 -2.07
CA ARG A 1135 -38.90 -33.82 -1.22
C ARG A 1135 -40.42 -33.77 -1.40
N ALA A 1136 -40.98 -32.58 -1.62
CA ALA A 1136 -42.40 -32.40 -1.84
C ALA A 1136 -42.85 -33.03 -3.17
N PHE A 1137 -42.04 -32.93 -4.22
CA PHE A 1137 -42.34 -33.49 -5.55
C PHE A 1137 -42.02 -34.99 -5.67
N ALA A 1138 -40.97 -35.50 -5.02
CA ALA A 1138 -40.56 -36.90 -5.11
C ALA A 1138 -41.66 -37.91 -4.70
N ARG A 1139 -42.62 -37.47 -3.87
CA ARG A 1139 -43.75 -38.29 -3.41
C ARG A 1139 -44.93 -38.33 -4.38
N ARG A 1140 -44.83 -37.67 -5.55
CA ARG A 1140 -45.93 -37.50 -6.50
C ARG A 1140 -45.60 -38.18 -7.85
N PRO A 1141 -46.53 -38.96 -8.42
CA PRO A 1141 -46.39 -39.46 -9.79
C PRO A 1141 -46.22 -38.29 -10.78
N GLY A 1142 -45.15 -38.30 -11.59
CA GLY A 1142 -44.81 -37.21 -12.52
C GLY A 1142 -44.32 -35.92 -11.86
N GLY A 1143 -43.94 -35.97 -10.57
CA GLY A 1143 -43.44 -34.82 -9.81
C GLY A 1143 -42.09 -34.26 -10.30
N ASP A 1144 -41.38 -34.98 -11.16
CA ASP A 1144 -40.14 -34.53 -11.78
C ASP A 1144 -40.38 -33.52 -12.92
N GLY A 1145 -41.58 -33.45 -13.50
CA GLY A 1145 -41.91 -32.54 -14.61
C GLY A 1145 -41.57 -31.06 -14.34
N PRO A 1146 -42.11 -30.43 -13.27
CA PRO A 1146 -41.77 -29.05 -12.93
C PRO A 1146 -40.26 -28.84 -12.67
N LEU A 1147 -39.60 -29.82 -12.07
CA LEU A 1147 -38.15 -29.77 -11.79
C LEU A 1147 -37.33 -29.85 -13.09
N LEU A 1148 -37.66 -30.76 -14.01
CA LEU A 1148 -37.00 -30.83 -15.33
C LEU A 1148 -37.16 -29.53 -16.11
N ARG A 1149 -38.32 -28.87 -15.99
CA ARG A 1149 -38.60 -27.65 -16.73
C ARG A 1149 -37.73 -26.48 -16.27
N ARG A 1150 -37.44 -26.37 -14.97
CA ARG A 1150 -36.84 -25.17 -14.37
C ARG A 1150 -35.50 -25.41 -13.67
N ALA A 1151 -35.27 -26.60 -13.13
CA ALA A 1151 -34.06 -26.99 -12.41
C ALA A 1151 -33.64 -28.45 -12.69
N PRO A 1152 -33.26 -28.79 -13.93
CA PRO A 1152 -33.01 -30.18 -14.35
C PRO A 1152 -31.87 -30.85 -13.59
N TRP A 1153 -30.86 -30.11 -13.13
CA TRP A 1153 -29.73 -30.65 -12.35
C TRP A 1153 -30.16 -31.31 -11.03
N LEU A 1154 -31.35 -31.01 -10.51
CA LEU A 1154 -31.88 -31.61 -9.28
C LEU A 1154 -32.42 -33.03 -9.48
N VAL A 1155 -32.69 -33.44 -10.72
CA VAL A 1155 -33.37 -34.71 -11.03
C VAL A 1155 -32.72 -35.50 -12.18
N VAL A 1156 -31.77 -34.91 -12.89
CA VAL A 1156 -30.99 -35.55 -13.96
C VAL A 1156 -29.59 -35.88 -13.45
N SER A 1157 -29.20 -37.14 -13.61
CA SER A 1157 -27.87 -37.66 -13.33
C SER A 1157 -27.33 -38.41 -14.55
N GLU A 1158 -26.04 -38.71 -14.58
CA GLU A 1158 -25.42 -39.51 -15.64
C GLU A 1158 -26.19 -40.82 -15.89
N ALA A 1159 -26.62 -41.49 -14.81
CA ALA A 1159 -27.33 -42.77 -14.86
C ALA A 1159 -28.71 -42.71 -15.53
N ASN A 1160 -29.37 -41.55 -15.55
CA ASN A 1160 -30.70 -41.38 -16.14
C ASN A 1160 -30.75 -40.41 -17.33
N ALA A 1161 -29.63 -39.76 -17.68
CA ALA A 1161 -29.57 -38.72 -18.70
C ALA A 1161 -30.12 -39.19 -20.06
N ALA A 1162 -29.76 -40.40 -20.50
CA ALA A 1162 -30.26 -40.98 -21.75
C ALA A 1162 -31.77 -41.26 -21.72
N ASP A 1163 -32.31 -41.78 -20.60
CA ASP A 1163 -33.74 -42.06 -20.45
C ASP A 1163 -34.57 -40.77 -20.43
N VAL A 1164 -34.08 -39.74 -19.73
CA VAL A 1164 -34.69 -38.41 -19.72
C VAL A 1164 -34.67 -37.82 -21.12
N ALA A 1165 -33.54 -37.87 -21.83
CA ALA A 1165 -33.43 -37.38 -23.20
C ALA A 1165 -34.44 -38.07 -24.15
N ARG A 1166 -34.61 -39.40 -24.06
CA ARG A 1166 -35.62 -40.12 -24.86
C ARG A 1166 -37.05 -39.67 -24.54
N ARG A 1167 -37.37 -39.44 -23.26
CA ARG A 1167 -38.69 -38.92 -22.84
C ARG A 1167 -38.94 -37.52 -23.41
N LEU A 1168 -37.91 -36.67 -23.45
CA LEU A 1168 -38.02 -35.30 -23.96
C LEU A 1168 -38.07 -35.20 -25.48
N ALA A 1169 -37.51 -36.16 -26.21
CA ALA A 1169 -37.59 -36.22 -27.68
C ALA A 1169 -39.04 -36.31 -28.18
N ALA A 1170 -39.97 -36.87 -27.38
CA ALA A 1170 -41.39 -36.89 -27.70
C ALA A 1170 -42.08 -35.51 -27.58
N GLN A 1171 -41.37 -34.49 -27.07
CA GLN A 1171 -41.90 -33.13 -26.82
C GLN A 1171 -40.90 -32.06 -27.30
N PRO A 1172 -40.73 -31.86 -28.62
CA PRO A 1172 -39.66 -31.05 -29.19
C PRO A 1172 -39.66 -29.59 -28.71
N ARG A 1173 -40.85 -29.00 -28.50
CA ARG A 1173 -41.02 -27.60 -28.07
C ARG A 1173 -41.08 -27.39 -26.55
N ALA A 1174 -40.89 -28.42 -25.74
CA ALA A 1174 -40.95 -28.34 -24.28
C ALA A 1174 -39.59 -28.63 -23.64
N TYR A 1175 -39.44 -28.26 -22.37
CA TYR A 1175 -38.25 -28.56 -21.54
C TYR A 1175 -36.91 -28.10 -22.15
N ARG A 1176 -36.91 -26.95 -22.85
CA ARG A 1176 -35.70 -26.34 -23.44
C ARG A 1176 -34.52 -26.35 -22.47
N ARG A 1177 -34.75 -25.95 -21.21
CA ARG A 1177 -33.72 -25.91 -20.15
C ARG A 1177 -33.12 -27.28 -19.85
N CYS A 1178 -33.95 -28.32 -19.73
CA CYS A 1178 -33.46 -29.68 -19.51
C CYS A 1178 -32.61 -30.17 -20.68
N LYS A 1179 -33.01 -29.84 -21.92
CA LYS A 1179 -32.24 -30.20 -23.12
C LYS A 1179 -30.90 -29.48 -23.13
N GLN A 1180 -30.86 -28.18 -22.86
CA GLN A 1180 -29.62 -27.43 -22.72
C GLN A 1180 -28.72 -28.02 -21.61
N PHE A 1181 -29.27 -28.32 -20.43
CA PHE A 1181 -28.50 -28.95 -19.36
C PHE A 1181 -27.92 -30.33 -19.76
N LEU A 1182 -28.73 -31.15 -20.43
CA LEU A 1182 -28.32 -32.47 -20.95
C LEU A 1182 -27.19 -32.35 -21.99
N ALA A 1183 -27.31 -31.42 -22.93
CA ALA A 1183 -26.26 -31.13 -23.92
C ALA A 1183 -24.97 -30.64 -23.25
N HIS A 1184 -25.08 -29.71 -22.29
CA HIS A 1184 -23.94 -29.14 -21.58
C HIS A 1184 -23.16 -30.18 -20.76
N ARG A 1185 -23.83 -30.93 -19.87
CA ARG A 1185 -23.18 -31.84 -18.91
C ARG A 1185 -22.97 -33.26 -19.42
N TYR A 1186 -23.83 -33.75 -20.30
CA TYR A 1186 -23.89 -35.17 -20.65
C TYR A 1186 -23.72 -35.42 -22.17
N ALA A 1187 -23.07 -34.52 -22.91
CA ALA A 1187 -22.82 -34.68 -24.34
C ALA A 1187 -22.21 -36.04 -24.71
N GLU A 1188 -21.25 -36.54 -23.92
CA GLU A 1188 -20.60 -37.85 -24.12
C GLU A 1188 -21.62 -38.99 -24.04
N VAL A 1189 -22.38 -39.05 -22.94
CA VAL A 1189 -23.43 -40.06 -22.72
C VAL A 1189 -24.49 -40.04 -23.82
N LEU A 1190 -24.87 -38.84 -24.27
CA LEU A 1190 -25.85 -38.66 -25.34
C LEU A 1190 -25.29 -39.03 -26.72
N ALA A 1191 -24.01 -38.77 -26.97
CA ALA A 1191 -23.33 -39.17 -28.20
C ALA A 1191 -23.23 -40.70 -28.28
N GLU A 1192 -22.80 -41.37 -27.20
CA GLU A 1192 -22.76 -42.83 -27.10
C GLU A 1192 -24.14 -43.48 -27.29
N ALA A 1193 -25.19 -42.85 -26.78
CA ALA A 1193 -26.57 -43.31 -26.94
C ALA A 1193 -27.22 -42.94 -28.30
N GLY A 1194 -26.53 -42.20 -29.17
CA GLY A 1194 -27.06 -41.74 -30.46
C GLY A 1194 -28.18 -40.69 -30.36
N LEU A 1195 -28.26 -39.95 -29.26
CA LEU A 1195 -29.32 -38.98 -28.96
C LEU A 1195 -28.88 -37.52 -29.10
N LEU A 1196 -27.56 -37.24 -29.13
CA LEU A 1196 -27.03 -35.87 -29.09
C LEU A 1196 -27.50 -35.01 -30.27
N SER A 1197 -27.38 -35.50 -31.50
CA SER A 1197 -27.76 -34.72 -32.71
C SER A 1197 -29.24 -34.36 -32.74
N GLY A 1198 -30.13 -35.28 -32.34
CA GLY A 1198 -31.57 -35.01 -32.28
C GLY A 1198 -31.93 -33.99 -31.19
N LEU A 1199 -31.21 -34.02 -30.07
CA LEU A 1199 -31.40 -33.05 -28.99
C LEU A 1199 -30.85 -31.66 -29.37
N VAL A 1200 -29.74 -31.59 -30.10
CA VAL A 1200 -29.18 -30.36 -30.67
C VAL A 1200 -30.14 -29.73 -31.68
N GLN A 1201 -30.76 -30.53 -32.55
CA GLN A 1201 -31.74 -30.04 -33.54
C GLN A 1201 -32.97 -29.39 -32.89
N ASP A 1202 -33.37 -29.84 -31.70
CA ASP A 1202 -34.47 -29.28 -30.93
C ASP A 1202 -34.12 -27.94 -30.25
N LEU A 1203 -32.85 -27.53 -30.25
CA LEU A 1203 -32.34 -26.34 -29.58
C LEU A 1203 -32.02 -25.24 -30.59
N GLU A 1204 -32.69 -24.09 -30.44
CA GLU A 1204 -32.33 -22.87 -31.17
C GLU A 1204 -30.92 -22.38 -30.82
N VAL A 1205 -30.56 -22.48 -29.53
CA VAL A 1205 -29.25 -22.11 -28.99
C VAL A 1205 -28.69 -23.27 -28.17
N VAL A 1206 -27.56 -23.81 -28.64
CA VAL A 1206 -26.86 -24.96 -28.07
C VAL A 1206 -25.83 -24.47 -27.05
N PRO A 1207 -25.75 -25.06 -25.85
CA PRO A 1207 -24.78 -24.64 -24.85
C PRO A 1207 -23.33 -24.95 -25.27
N TYR A 1208 -22.38 -24.31 -24.60
CA TYR A 1208 -21.00 -24.82 -24.56
C TYR A 1208 -20.96 -26.14 -23.75
N GLY A 1209 -20.00 -27.00 -24.02
CA GLY A 1209 -19.77 -28.24 -23.31
C GLY A 1209 -19.06 -28.02 -21.98
N ASP A 1210 -19.40 -28.83 -20.98
CA ASP A 1210 -18.70 -28.86 -19.70
C ASP A 1210 -17.32 -29.53 -19.85
N GLY A 1211 -16.38 -28.81 -20.46
CA GLY A 1211 -15.01 -29.25 -20.70
C GLY A 1211 -14.69 -29.52 -22.19
N PRO A 1212 -13.40 -29.59 -22.56
CA PRO A 1212 -12.95 -29.58 -23.95
C PRO A 1212 -13.57 -30.70 -24.80
N ARG A 1213 -13.69 -31.90 -24.24
CA ARG A 1213 -14.23 -33.05 -24.97
C ARG A 1213 -15.72 -32.90 -25.30
N ARG A 1214 -16.50 -32.36 -24.37
CA ARG A 1214 -17.94 -32.10 -24.58
C ARG A 1214 -18.15 -30.95 -25.56
N GLU A 1215 -17.29 -29.93 -25.50
CA GLU A 1215 -17.29 -28.83 -26.46
C GLU A 1215 -17.06 -29.34 -27.90
N GLU A 1216 -16.05 -30.18 -28.11
CA GLU A 1216 -15.77 -30.82 -29.40
C GLU A 1216 -16.99 -31.59 -29.92
N LEU A 1217 -17.59 -32.44 -29.08
CA LEU A 1217 -18.76 -33.25 -29.45
C LEU A 1217 -19.97 -32.39 -29.80
N LEU A 1218 -20.19 -31.29 -29.07
CA LEU A 1218 -21.27 -30.34 -29.37
C LEU A 1218 -20.99 -29.56 -30.65
N ALA A 1219 -19.74 -29.15 -30.90
CA ALA A 1219 -19.34 -28.49 -32.14
C ALA A 1219 -19.55 -29.40 -33.36
N GLU A 1220 -19.15 -30.68 -33.26
CA GLU A 1220 -19.41 -31.69 -34.28
C GLU A 1220 -20.92 -31.91 -34.50
N ALA A 1221 -21.70 -32.02 -33.42
CA ALA A 1221 -23.14 -32.20 -33.48
C ALA A 1221 -23.85 -30.99 -34.10
N VAL A 1222 -23.43 -29.77 -33.79
CA VAL A 1222 -23.96 -28.52 -34.37
C VAL A 1222 -23.62 -28.43 -35.85
N ALA A 1223 -22.38 -28.74 -36.24
CA ALA A 1223 -21.97 -28.77 -37.64
C ALA A 1223 -22.79 -29.78 -38.46
N THR A 1224 -23.27 -30.86 -37.83
CA THR A 1224 -24.03 -31.93 -38.47
C THR A 1224 -25.55 -31.67 -38.51
N ALA A 1225 -26.14 -31.29 -37.37
CA ALA A 1225 -27.60 -31.19 -37.18
C ALA A 1225 -28.16 -29.78 -37.43
N GLY A 1226 -27.29 -28.76 -37.52
CA GLY A 1226 -27.69 -27.36 -37.52
C GLY A 1226 -28.01 -26.85 -36.11
N GLY A 1227 -27.82 -25.55 -35.89
CA GLY A 1227 -27.99 -24.90 -34.59
C GLY A 1227 -26.98 -23.77 -34.41
N ARG A 1228 -27.21 -22.90 -33.43
CA ARG A 1228 -26.25 -21.84 -33.07
C ARG A 1228 -25.65 -22.18 -31.70
N ILE A 1229 -24.34 -22.45 -31.64
CA ILE A 1229 -23.65 -22.51 -30.34
C ILE A 1229 -23.83 -21.16 -29.66
N ARG A 1230 -24.14 -21.18 -28.37
CA ARG A 1230 -24.19 -19.98 -27.53
C ARG A 1230 -22.81 -19.33 -27.59
N ARG A 1231 -22.71 -18.28 -28.39
CA ARG A 1231 -21.64 -17.29 -28.21
C ARG A 1231 -21.92 -16.63 -26.87
N ASP A 1232 -20.88 -16.46 -26.05
CA ASP A 1232 -21.03 -15.76 -24.79
C ASP A 1232 -21.84 -14.48 -24.99
N ILE A 1233 -22.60 -14.12 -23.96
CA ILE A 1233 -23.47 -12.92 -23.88
C ILE A 1233 -22.73 -11.62 -24.27
N ARG A 1234 -21.40 -11.67 -24.41
CA ARG A 1234 -20.54 -10.58 -24.88
C ARG A 1234 -20.67 -10.22 -26.36
N THR A 1235 -21.61 -10.79 -27.13
CA THR A 1235 -21.85 -10.34 -28.52
C THR A 1235 -23.34 -10.34 -28.84
N ARG A 1236 -23.88 -9.16 -29.18
CA ARG A 1236 -25.24 -9.02 -29.73
C ARG A 1236 -25.37 -9.82 -31.03
N PRO A 1237 -26.51 -10.47 -31.28
CA PRO A 1237 -26.80 -11.12 -32.56
C PRO A 1237 -27.24 -10.06 -33.58
N GLY A 1238 -26.36 -9.73 -34.52
CA GLY A 1238 -26.64 -8.74 -35.56
C GLY A 1238 -25.62 -8.70 -36.70
N MET A 1239 -25.18 -9.85 -37.22
CA MET A 1239 -24.58 -9.90 -38.56
C MET A 1239 -25.05 -11.18 -39.26
N GLU A 1240 -26.04 -11.01 -40.12
CA GLU A 1240 -26.38 -12.00 -41.14
C GLU A 1240 -25.22 -12.11 -42.13
N THR A 1241 -24.92 -13.36 -42.49
CA THR A 1241 -23.98 -13.76 -43.53
C THR A 1241 -24.17 -12.98 -44.84
N ALA A 1242 -23.06 -12.43 -45.34
CA ALA A 1242 -22.71 -12.48 -46.76
C ALA A 1242 -21.27 -13.01 -46.87
#